data_AF-A0A5C7VQV4-F1
#
_entry.id   AF-A0A5C7VQV4-F1
#
_cell.length_a   1.000
_cell.length_b   1.000
_cell.length_c   1.000
_cell.angle_alpha   90.00
_cell.angle_beta   90.00
_cell.angle_gamma   90.00
#
_symmetry.space_group_name_H-M   'P 1'
#
loop_
_entity.id
_entity.type
_entity.pdbx_description
1 polymer ?
#
loop_
_entity_poly.entity_id
_entity_poly.type
_entity_poly.pdbx_seq_one_letter_code
_entity_poly.pdbx_strand_id
1 'polypeptide(L)'
;MTGNLLVRGLKEFGDTIDNEQLYECLGIGLNEYGYPRLDKESTEFIAAWFAVRPERYKAMIELGAARCAIHENIRACMYRCENYLYRSRPPSGIEMWYLEKAATEQHHELAEFYFEQAIGLLKQHGEQQELTLPMLEFLEKWIAVHPNFQVQFEQVISCPIGNWQQERALEDRQRRIEQDAQKKSWIEFFRQHIATIRDGSAHPQILDDLALEYKDLSSEVHGITPRERLVNFLDGDEDLIEAAYSGFRHALDRHDLPSVGEIVDLEIKSGWSHIRLVCLVGMDELFQNDPISALQLEDAALSRLIAFQITYGNYNESEWFKVLVRQRPALVAEVLLVNALAMLRAGKDHVSGLHSLAYDDAYSEVARVVLPKLLEEFPLCARKIQLPNILVPLLKGALHSLDREVFTVLIARKLELKSMNAAQRVYWLSCGLLLDPDSYEIRLFQHIGKNAVRKGYLVNFLYHDHFERNLPDWVLFPETTLGGLIELLAPVCSPERVVGAYWASLSMNAADLVRSYINKLSNYPTEVAASELERLQNLPELKSWQSHLHHALHTQRIVRRKASFKRLSTKEIDRTLANLQPAGAADLAALTFDHLRDIARKIRDGSTNDYRQYWSYDASNKKLEKSKPENDCRDALLSDLQERLAKLNIDAQREGSYADDKRADIRVSFGGANGFNIPIEIKKDSHHDLWRAIHEQLIAKYVRDPGTDGYGIYVVFWFGEKEMVSSSGGGRKPRSAQELEDGLRQTLSPEEKYRIQVCVIDCALPQR
;
A
#
# COMPACT_ATOMS: atom_id res chain seq x y z
N MET A 1 2.94 10.17 31.22
CA MET A 1 3.37 9.50 32.47
C MET A 1 2.78 10.19 33.70
N THR A 2 2.86 11.52 33.80
CA THR A 2 2.30 12.32 34.91
C THR A 2 0.79 12.14 35.13
N GLY A 3 -0.03 12.12 34.07
CA GLY A 3 -1.49 11.93 34.17
C GLY A 3 -1.89 10.61 34.85
N ASN A 4 -1.33 9.49 34.39
CA ASN A 4 -1.56 8.17 34.98
C ASN A 4 -1.18 8.08 36.46
N LEU A 5 -0.12 8.78 36.88
CA LEU A 5 0.31 8.80 38.28
C LEU A 5 -0.66 9.61 39.16
N LEU A 6 -1.12 10.78 38.69
CA LEU A 6 -2.11 11.59 39.40
C LEU A 6 -3.45 10.87 39.53
N VAL A 7 -3.93 10.25 38.45
CA VAL A 7 -5.15 9.43 38.45
C VAL A 7 -5.03 8.29 39.46
N ARG A 8 -3.91 7.58 39.48
CA ARG A 8 -3.69 6.48 40.42
C ARG A 8 -3.59 6.98 41.87
N GLY A 9 -2.88 8.08 42.10
CA GLY A 9 -2.75 8.70 43.42
C GLY A 9 -4.10 9.15 43.98
N LEU A 10 -4.96 9.75 43.15
CA LEU A 10 -6.31 10.13 43.54
C LEU A 10 -7.21 8.92 43.86
N LYS A 11 -7.05 7.81 43.14
CA LYS A 11 -7.79 6.57 43.43
C LYS A 11 -7.39 5.94 44.76
N GLU A 12 -6.10 5.94 45.07
CA GLU A 12 -5.57 5.24 46.25
C GLU A 12 -5.59 6.12 47.52
N PHE A 13 -5.31 7.42 47.40
CA PHE A 13 -5.07 8.32 48.54
C PHE A 13 -5.89 9.61 48.53
N GLY A 14 -6.65 9.90 47.46
CA GLY A 14 -7.34 11.19 47.28
C GLY A 14 -8.32 11.55 48.41
N ASP A 15 -8.95 10.55 49.04
CA ASP A 15 -9.89 10.77 50.13
C ASP A 15 -9.21 10.94 51.50
N THR A 16 -7.97 10.50 51.66
CA THR A 16 -7.23 10.49 52.94
C THR A 16 -6.12 11.54 53.02
N ILE A 17 -5.62 12.02 51.88
CA ILE A 17 -4.58 13.04 51.81
C ILE A 17 -5.11 14.40 52.29
N ASP A 18 -4.25 15.22 52.92
CA ASP A 18 -4.64 16.57 53.33
C ASP A 18 -4.82 17.50 52.13
N ASN A 19 -5.54 18.60 52.34
CA ASN A 19 -5.92 19.50 51.25
C ASN A 19 -4.73 20.27 50.69
N GLU A 20 -3.69 20.59 51.47
CA GLU A 20 -2.52 21.30 50.96
C GLU A 20 -1.66 20.41 50.07
N GLN A 21 -1.41 19.17 50.51
CA GLN A 21 -0.70 18.19 49.71
C GLN A 21 -1.46 17.85 48.43
N LEU A 22 -2.79 17.72 48.51
CA LEU A 22 -3.63 17.51 47.32
C LEU A 22 -3.49 18.66 46.32
N TYR A 23 -3.51 19.90 46.81
CA TYR A 23 -3.36 21.10 45.99
C TYR A 23 -2.02 21.12 45.25
N GLU A 24 -0.91 20.86 45.96
CA GLU A 24 0.43 20.77 45.35
C GLU A 24 0.51 19.64 44.31
N CYS A 25 -0.04 18.46 44.62
CA CYS A 25 -0.04 17.33 43.69
C CYS A 25 -0.79 17.65 42.40
N LEU A 26 -1.97 18.29 42.51
CA LEU A 26 -2.76 18.68 41.34
C LEU A 26 -2.05 19.74 40.49
N GLY A 27 -1.26 20.61 41.12
CA GLY A 27 -0.43 21.61 40.44
C GLY A 27 0.61 21.01 39.48
N ILE A 28 1.10 19.79 39.74
CA ILE A 28 2.09 19.10 38.89
C ILE A 28 1.55 18.85 37.47
N GLY A 29 0.23 18.71 37.32
CA GLY A 29 -0.41 18.51 36.02
C GLY A 29 -0.76 19.80 35.27
N LEU A 30 -0.44 20.97 35.82
CA LEU A 30 -0.67 22.28 35.21
C LEU A 30 0.63 22.86 34.61
N ASN A 31 0.52 23.73 33.61
CA ASN A 31 1.66 24.47 33.06
C ASN A 31 1.93 25.78 33.84
N GLU A 32 2.96 26.54 33.43
CA GLU A 32 3.36 27.83 34.05
C GLU A 32 2.26 28.91 34.01
N TYR A 33 1.25 28.73 33.16
CA TYR A 33 0.08 29.60 33.05
C TYR A 33 -1.16 29.05 33.76
N GLY A 34 -1.05 27.89 34.42
CA GLY A 34 -2.12 27.22 35.14
C GLY A 34 -3.03 26.33 34.29
N TYR A 35 -2.73 26.09 33.01
CA TYR A 35 -3.57 25.23 32.15
C TYR A 35 -3.21 23.75 32.27
N PRO A 36 -4.19 22.82 32.22
CA PRO A 36 -3.94 21.39 32.22
C PRO A 36 -3.00 20.96 31.09
N ARG A 37 -1.97 20.18 31.43
CA ARG A 37 -1.00 19.56 30.50
C ARG A 37 -1.16 18.04 30.39
N LEU A 38 -2.22 17.51 30.98
CA LEU A 38 -2.52 16.08 30.99
C LEU A 38 -3.27 15.66 29.73
N ASP A 39 -3.22 14.37 29.41
CA ASP A 39 -4.08 13.79 28.38
C ASP A 39 -5.57 13.93 28.76
N LYS A 40 -6.43 13.83 27.75
CA LYS A 40 -7.87 14.01 27.89
C LYS A 40 -8.49 13.05 28.90
N GLU A 41 -8.09 11.78 28.88
CA GLU A 41 -8.63 10.73 29.77
C GLU A 41 -8.29 11.01 31.24
N SER A 42 -7.05 11.41 31.53
CA SER A 42 -6.63 11.78 32.88
C SER A 42 -7.36 13.03 33.38
N THR A 43 -7.54 14.04 32.51
CA THR A 43 -8.27 15.28 32.84
C THR A 43 -9.74 14.98 33.18
N GLU A 44 -10.41 14.18 32.35
CA GLU A 44 -11.80 13.78 32.56
C GLU A 44 -11.98 12.96 33.85
N PHE A 45 -11.02 12.09 34.18
CA PHE A 45 -11.05 11.35 35.44
C PHE A 45 -10.97 12.27 36.66
N ILE A 46 -10.03 13.22 36.69
CA ILE A 46 -9.86 14.15 37.80
C ILE A 46 -11.11 15.04 37.97
N ALA A 47 -11.64 15.54 36.85
CA ALA A 47 -12.88 16.30 36.82
C ALA A 47 -14.06 15.51 37.41
N ALA A 48 -14.22 14.25 37.00
CA ALA A 48 -15.28 13.38 37.53
C ALA A 48 -15.08 13.05 39.03
N TRP A 49 -13.83 12.94 39.48
CA TRP A 49 -13.50 12.64 40.88
C TRP A 49 -13.94 13.77 41.82
N PHE A 50 -13.72 15.03 41.42
CA PHE A 50 -14.17 16.21 42.17
C PHE A 50 -15.68 16.41 42.12
N ALA A 51 -16.33 16.12 40.98
CA ALA A 51 -17.77 16.31 40.82
C ALA A 51 -18.62 15.53 41.84
N VAL A 52 -18.11 14.39 42.34
CA VAL A 52 -18.79 13.57 43.35
C VAL A 52 -18.29 13.84 44.79
N ARG A 53 -17.43 14.84 45.00
CA ARG A 53 -16.83 15.19 46.31
C ARG A 53 -16.95 16.68 46.61
N PRO A 54 -18.14 17.15 47.03
CA PRO A 54 -18.42 18.58 47.21
C PRO A 54 -17.48 19.27 48.20
N GLU A 55 -17.17 18.61 49.32
CA GLU A 55 -16.30 19.19 50.35
C GLU A 55 -14.84 19.31 49.90
N ARG A 56 -14.36 18.38 49.06
CA ARG A 56 -13.03 18.49 48.44
C ARG A 56 -13.00 19.61 47.40
N TYR A 57 -14.06 19.75 46.61
CA TYR A 57 -14.20 20.85 45.66
C TYR A 57 -14.13 22.20 46.37
N LYS A 58 -14.95 22.40 47.42
CA LYS A 58 -14.96 23.64 48.23
C LYS A 58 -13.59 23.92 48.86
N ALA A 59 -12.95 22.91 49.44
CA ALA A 59 -11.65 23.06 50.07
C ALA A 59 -10.54 23.52 49.09
N MET A 60 -10.57 23.08 47.82
CA MET A 60 -9.61 23.56 46.81
C MET A 60 -9.81 25.03 46.47
N ILE A 61 -11.07 25.47 46.38
CA ILE A 61 -11.40 26.88 46.14
C ILE A 61 -10.97 27.75 47.32
N GLU A 62 -11.23 27.32 48.56
CA GLU A 62 -10.83 28.05 49.77
C GLU A 62 -9.30 28.15 49.91
N LEU A 63 -8.56 27.08 49.63
CA LEU A 63 -7.09 27.11 49.61
C LEU A 63 -6.55 28.02 48.51
N GLY A 64 -7.16 27.99 47.33
CA GLY A 64 -6.85 28.92 46.24
C GLY A 64 -7.04 30.37 46.66
N ALA A 65 -8.18 30.68 47.29
CA ALA A 65 -8.48 32.02 47.79
C ALA A 65 -7.49 32.50 48.86
N ALA A 66 -7.16 31.65 49.84
CA ALA A 66 -6.17 31.97 50.87
C ALA A 66 -4.78 32.28 50.27
N ARG A 67 -4.37 31.56 49.22
CA ARG A 67 -3.11 31.79 48.50
C ARG A 67 -3.16 33.02 47.59
N CYS A 68 -4.31 33.34 47.03
CA CYS A 68 -4.49 34.48 46.14
C CYS A 68 -4.66 35.82 46.87
N ALA A 69 -5.06 35.80 48.15
CA ALA A 69 -5.28 37.01 48.95
C ALA A 69 -4.05 37.93 49.09
N ILE A 70 -2.84 37.42 48.83
CA ILE A 70 -1.58 38.19 48.88
C ILE A 70 -1.07 38.64 47.51
N HIS A 71 -1.79 38.33 46.43
CA HIS A 71 -1.36 38.57 45.06
C HIS A 71 -1.86 39.93 44.53
N GLU A 72 -1.05 40.63 43.72
CA GLU A 72 -1.41 41.96 43.16
C GLU A 72 -2.67 41.94 42.28
N ASN A 73 -2.98 40.79 41.65
CA ASN A 73 -4.20 40.60 40.86
C ASN A 73 -4.90 39.33 41.33
N ILE A 74 -5.78 39.51 42.31
CA ILE A 74 -6.44 38.41 43.00
C ILE A 74 -7.40 37.70 42.06
N ARG A 75 -8.13 38.44 41.23
CA ARG A 75 -9.08 37.89 40.27
C ARG A 75 -8.41 36.97 39.25
N ALA A 76 -7.30 37.40 38.64
CA ALA A 76 -6.53 36.55 37.74
C ALA A 76 -5.91 35.34 38.45
N CYS A 77 -5.51 35.50 39.71
CA CYS A 77 -5.03 34.39 40.54
C CYS A 77 -6.13 33.36 40.80
N MET A 78 -7.35 33.80 41.13
CA MET A 78 -8.49 32.92 41.40
C MET A 78 -8.92 32.12 40.17
N TYR A 79 -9.00 32.75 38.99
CA TYR A 79 -9.27 32.02 37.75
C TYR A 79 -8.21 30.95 37.43
N ARG A 80 -6.95 31.17 37.83
CA ARG A 80 -5.91 30.13 37.73
C ARG A 80 -6.12 29.01 38.76
N CYS A 81 -6.58 29.32 39.96
CA CYS A 81 -6.88 28.33 40.99
C CYS A 81 -8.03 27.39 40.58
N GLU A 82 -9.03 27.88 39.83
CA GLU A 82 -10.09 27.01 39.30
C GLU A 82 -9.57 25.91 38.36
N ASN A 83 -8.42 26.10 37.71
CA ASN A 83 -7.82 25.06 36.88
C ASN A 83 -7.34 23.85 37.68
N TYR A 84 -7.13 23.97 38.99
CA TYR A 84 -6.82 22.84 39.88
C TYR A 84 -7.99 21.85 40.00
N LEU A 85 -9.20 22.27 39.61
CA LEU A 85 -10.38 21.41 39.53
C LEU A 85 -10.51 20.71 38.17
N TYR A 86 -9.57 20.94 37.23
CA TYR A 86 -9.54 20.29 35.91
C TYR A 86 -10.86 20.37 35.13
N ARG A 87 -11.59 21.50 35.26
CA ARG A 87 -12.93 21.71 34.67
C ARG A 87 -13.98 20.72 35.19
N SER A 88 -13.84 20.28 36.45
CA SER A 88 -14.89 19.56 37.18
C SER A 88 -16.21 20.31 37.10
N ARG A 89 -17.31 19.56 36.96
CA ARG A 89 -18.64 20.13 37.15
C ARG A 89 -18.78 20.60 38.61
N PRO A 90 -19.28 21.81 38.86
CA PRO A 90 -19.58 22.28 40.20
C PRO A 90 -20.60 21.36 40.89
N PRO A 91 -20.46 21.09 42.20
CA PRO A 91 -21.45 20.36 42.98
C PRO A 91 -22.84 21.03 42.94
N SER A 92 -23.90 20.22 42.97
CA SER A 92 -25.28 20.74 43.01
C SER A 92 -25.51 21.63 44.23
N GLY A 93 -26.11 22.81 44.04
CA GLY A 93 -26.43 23.74 45.13
C GLY A 93 -25.24 24.56 45.64
N ILE A 94 -24.08 24.52 44.97
CA ILE A 94 -22.89 25.26 45.38
C ILE A 94 -23.03 26.78 45.21
N GLU A 95 -23.94 27.25 44.37
CA GLU A 95 -24.27 28.66 44.19
C GLU A 95 -24.61 29.37 45.51
N MET A 96 -25.31 28.68 46.41
CA MET A 96 -25.65 29.20 47.74
C MET A 96 -24.42 29.31 48.65
N TRP A 97 -23.52 28.32 48.57
CA TRP A 97 -22.25 28.37 49.30
C TRP A 97 -21.36 29.52 48.83
N TYR A 98 -21.32 29.77 47.51
CA TYR A 98 -20.60 30.92 46.96
C TYR A 98 -21.19 32.25 47.45
N LEU A 99 -22.51 32.40 47.53
CA LEU A 99 -23.15 33.59 48.12
C LEU A 99 -22.84 33.74 49.61
N GLU A 100 -22.90 32.66 50.39
CA GLU A 100 -22.51 32.69 51.82
C GLU A 100 -21.05 33.09 52.02
N LYS A 101 -20.15 32.62 51.15
CA LYS A 101 -18.74 33.03 51.13
C LYS A 101 -18.58 34.49 50.75
N ALA A 102 -19.28 34.95 49.70
CA ALA A 102 -19.27 36.35 49.31
C ALA A 102 -19.72 37.28 50.46
N ALA A 103 -20.73 36.88 51.23
CA ALA A 103 -21.23 37.66 52.36
C ALA A 103 -20.27 37.74 53.56
N THR A 104 -19.43 36.73 53.77
CA THR A 104 -18.57 36.61 54.97
C THR A 104 -17.11 36.97 54.71
N GLU A 105 -16.69 36.97 53.44
CA GLU A 105 -15.33 37.31 53.02
C GLU A 105 -15.01 38.79 53.29
N GLN A 106 -13.86 39.03 53.91
CA GLN A 106 -13.41 40.38 54.28
C GLN A 106 -12.66 41.05 53.12
N HIS A 107 -12.03 40.27 52.25
CA HIS A 107 -11.33 40.80 51.10
C HIS A 107 -12.30 41.13 49.95
N HIS A 108 -12.43 42.41 49.61
CA HIS A 108 -13.41 42.89 48.64
C HIS A 108 -13.36 42.16 47.28
N GLU A 109 -12.17 42.04 46.66
CA GLU A 109 -12.04 41.34 45.36
C GLU A 109 -12.37 39.84 45.41
N LEU A 110 -12.12 39.15 46.53
CA LEU A 110 -12.50 37.74 46.70
C LEU A 110 -14.01 37.61 46.91
N ALA A 111 -14.60 38.53 47.66
CA ALA A 111 -16.04 38.60 47.87
C ALA A 111 -16.79 38.81 46.53
N GLU A 112 -16.29 39.72 45.69
CA GLU A 112 -16.79 39.91 44.32
C GLU A 112 -16.65 38.66 43.46
N PHE A 113 -15.48 38.01 43.48
CA PHE A 113 -15.26 36.77 42.74
C PHE A 113 -16.27 35.68 43.12
N TYR A 114 -16.50 35.46 44.42
CA TYR A 114 -17.49 34.49 44.87
C TYR A 114 -18.91 34.84 44.43
N PHE A 115 -19.28 36.12 44.48
CA PHE A 115 -20.57 36.59 43.99
C PHE A 115 -20.74 36.33 42.48
N GLU A 116 -19.74 36.66 41.67
CA GLU A 116 -19.76 36.41 40.22
C GLU A 116 -19.89 34.93 39.88
N GLN A 117 -19.18 34.05 40.61
CA GLN A 117 -19.30 32.60 40.43
C GLN A 117 -20.72 32.10 40.74
N ALA A 118 -21.34 32.59 41.82
CA ALA A 118 -22.74 32.26 42.12
C ALA A 118 -23.69 32.69 40.99
N ILE A 119 -23.54 33.92 40.47
CA ILE A 119 -24.36 34.42 39.36
C ILE A 119 -24.16 33.61 38.09
N GLY A 120 -22.92 33.26 37.75
CA GLY A 120 -22.60 32.44 36.58
C GLY A 120 -23.29 31.06 36.63
N LEU A 121 -23.29 30.42 37.80
CA LEU A 121 -23.96 29.13 38.02
C LEU A 121 -25.48 29.25 37.98
N LEU A 122 -26.05 30.30 38.59
CA LEU A 122 -27.50 30.56 38.54
C LEU A 122 -27.98 30.78 37.11
N LYS A 123 -27.21 31.50 36.30
CA LYS A 123 -27.48 31.68 34.86
C LYS A 123 -27.52 30.33 34.14
N GLN A 124 -26.57 29.44 34.38
CA GLN A 124 -26.54 28.10 33.75
C GLN A 124 -27.77 27.23 34.06
N HIS A 125 -28.49 27.48 35.16
CA HIS A 125 -29.73 26.78 35.49
C HIS A 125 -30.97 27.30 34.72
N GLY A 126 -30.90 28.44 34.05
CA GLY A 126 -31.97 28.97 33.20
C GLY A 126 -31.96 28.36 31.79
N GLU A 127 -33.14 28.26 31.15
CA GLU A 127 -33.33 27.62 29.84
C GLU A 127 -32.47 28.22 28.70
N GLN A 128 -32.01 29.47 28.85
CA GLN A 128 -31.15 30.17 27.87
C GLN A 128 -29.83 30.68 28.48
N GLN A 129 -29.36 30.10 29.59
CA GLN A 129 -28.24 30.62 30.37
C GLN A 129 -28.51 32.03 30.95
N GLU A 130 -29.77 32.31 31.28
CA GLU A 130 -30.25 33.57 31.82
C GLU A 130 -30.77 33.40 33.25
N LEU A 131 -30.79 34.49 34.03
CA LEU A 131 -31.40 34.47 35.35
C LEU A 131 -32.93 34.42 35.20
N THR A 132 -33.55 33.39 35.75
CA THR A 132 -35.01 33.29 35.79
C THR A 132 -35.60 34.32 36.76
N LEU A 133 -36.87 34.70 36.57
CA LEU A 133 -37.55 35.66 37.45
C LEU A 133 -37.48 35.26 38.95
N PRO A 134 -37.71 34.00 39.35
CA PRO A 134 -37.54 33.59 40.76
C PRO A 134 -36.12 33.75 41.30
N MET A 135 -35.09 33.57 40.45
CA MET A 135 -33.69 33.78 40.84
C MET A 135 -33.39 35.27 41.01
N LEU A 136 -33.94 36.12 40.14
CA LEU A 136 -33.83 37.58 40.28
C LEU A 136 -34.48 38.07 41.58
N GLU A 137 -35.71 37.63 41.87
CA GLU A 137 -36.40 37.99 43.12
C GLU A 137 -35.65 37.51 44.36
N PHE A 138 -35.00 36.34 44.28
CA PHE A 138 -34.13 35.83 45.35
C PHE A 138 -32.88 36.71 45.52
N LEU A 139 -32.19 37.05 44.43
CA LEU A 139 -31.00 37.89 44.45
C LEU A 139 -31.33 39.30 44.94
N GLU A 140 -32.45 39.89 44.55
CA GLU A 140 -32.91 41.20 45.06
C GLU A 140 -33.07 41.18 46.59
N LYS A 141 -33.68 40.13 47.14
CA LYS A 141 -33.80 39.96 48.60
C LYS A 141 -32.44 39.77 49.27
N TRP A 142 -31.53 39.04 48.65
CA TRP A 142 -30.18 38.83 49.16
C TRP A 142 -29.35 40.12 49.14
N ILE A 143 -29.41 40.89 48.06
CA ILE A 143 -28.74 42.19 47.91
C ILE A 143 -29.29 43.22 48.91
N ALA A 144 -30.58 43.18 49.23
CA ALA A 144 -31.16 44.03 50.28
C ALA A 144 -30.54 43.79 51.66
N VAL A 145 -30.05 42.56 51.94
CA VAL A 145 -29.33 42.20 53.16
C VAL A 145 -27.82 42.49 53.05
N HIS A 146 -27.27 42.44 51.83
CA HIS A 146 -25.85 42.63 51.52
C HIS A 146 -25.63 43.76 50.48
N PRO A 147 -25.85 45.05 50.84
CA PRO A 147 -25.90 46.16 49.90
C PRO A 147 -24.55 46.48 49.23
N ASN A 148 -23.45 45.94 49.74
CA ASN A 148 -22.11 46.06 49.16
C ASN A 148 -21.96 45.38 47.78
N PHE A 149 -22.92 44.56 47.36
CA PHE A 149 -22.95 43.91 46.05
C PHE A 149 -23.88 44.57 45.03
N GLN A 150 -24.50 45.70 45.37
CA GLN A 150 -25.49 46.39 44.52
C GLN A 150 -24.92 46.76 43.14
N VAL A 151 -23.68 47.26 43.09
CA VAL A 151 -23.03 47.70 41.83
C VAL A 151 -22.79 46.51 40.90
N GLN A 152 -22.34 45.40 41.44
CA GLN A 152 -22.07 44.16 40.72
C GLN A 152 -23.39 43.53 40.25
N PHE A 153 -24.46 43.60 41.06
CA PHE A 153 -25.79 43.17 40.65
C PHE A 153 -26.35 44.00 39.50
N GLU A 154 -26.19 45.33 39.52
CA GLU A 154 -26.60 46.22 38.42
C GLU A 154 -25.91 45.87 37.09
N GLN A 155 -24.63 45.48 37.12
CA GLN A 155 -23.91 45.01 35.93
C GLN A 155 -24.43 43.67 35.39
N VAL A 156 -25.04 42.85 36.23
CA VAL A 156 -25.60 41.55 35.85
C VAL A 156 -26.96 41.71 35.15
N ILE A 157 -27.76 42.70 35.58
CA ILE A 157 -29.13 42.94 35.10
C ILE A 157 -29.23 44.04 34.02
N SER A 158 -28.12 44.68 33.65
CA SER A 158 -28.09 45.70 32.61
C SER A 158 -27.09 45.37 31.49
N CYS A 159 -27.48 45.60 30.24
CA CYS A 159 -26.60 45.49 29.07
C CYS A 159 -26.56 46.85 28.35
N PRO A 160 -25.54 47.67 28.57
CA PRO A 160 -25.40 48.94 27.85
C PRO A 160 -25.04 48.67 26.39
N ILE A 161 -25.93 49.04 25.46
CA ILE A 161 -25.66 49.00 24.01
C ILE A 161 -24.69 50.13 23.66
N GLY A 162 -23.50 49.79 23.17
CA GLY A 162 -22.48 50.75 22.77
C GLY A 162 -22.68 51.32 21.36
N ASN A 163 -22.06 52.47 21.08
CA ASN A 163 -22.16 53.17 19.79
C ASN A 163 -21.79 52.27 18.60
N TRP A 164 -20.79 51.40 18.72
CA TRP A 164 -20.34 50.53 17.63
C TRP A 164 -21.39 49.48 17.21
N GLN A 165 -22.25 49.02 18.14
CA GLN A 165 -23.33 48.08 17.82
C GLN A 165 -24.46 48.79 17.05
N GLN A 166 -24.71 50.06 17.35
CA GLN A 166 -25.67 50.89 16.60
C GLN A 166 -25.13 51.26 15.22
N GLU A 167 -23.86 51.66 15.12
CA GLU A 167 -23.19 51.94 13.85
C GLU A 167 -23.20 50.71 12.94
N ARG A 168 -22.83 49.53 13.45
CA ARG A 168 -22.87 48.29 12.67
C ARG A 168 -24.28 47.92 12.20
N ALA A 169 -25.31 48.13 13.03
CA ALA A 169 -26.69 47.88 12.63
C ALA A 169 -27.16 48.83 11.53
N LEU A 170 -26.72 50.10 11.56
CA LEU A 170 -26.98 51.07 10.50
C LEU A 170 -26.22 50.73 9.21
N GLU A 171 -24.96 50.34 9.31
CA GLU A 171 -24.15 49.89 8.18
C GLU A 171 -24.74 48.64 7.52
N ASP A 172 -25.13 47.63 8.30
CA ASP A 172 -25.75 46.42 7.76
C ASP A 172 -27.12 46.73 7.11
N ARG A 173 -27.89 47.69 7.65
CA ARG A 173 -29.13 48.17 7.02
C ARG A 173 -28.85 48.86 5.69
N GLN A 174 -27.85 49.74 5.66
CA GLN A 174 -27.47 50.48 4.46
C GLN A 174 -26.96 49.52 3.37
N ARG A 175 -26.11 48.54 3.75
CA ARG A 175 -25.62 47.49 2.85
C ARG A 175 -26.77 46.68 2.23
N ARG A 176 -27.79 46.32 3.01
CA ARG A 176 -28.98 45.62 2.48
C ARG A 176 -29.76 46.46 1.46
N ILE A 177 -29.96 47.75 1.75
CA ILE A 177 -30.64 48.67 0.81
C ILE A 177 -29.85 48.79 -0.49
N GLU A 178 -28.53 48.90 -0.41
CA GLU A 178 -27.64 48.98 -1.58
C GLU A 178 -27.67 47.67 -2.39
N GLN A 179 -27.62 46.52 -1.73
CA GLN A 179 -27.74 45.20 -2.36
C GLN A 179 -29.09 45.02 -3.05
N ASP A 180 -30.20 45.39 -2.40
CA ASP A 180 -31.54 45.31 -3.00
C ASP A 180 -31.69 46.25 -4.21
N ALA A 181 -31.12 47.45 -4.15
CA ALA A 181 -31.12 48.40 -5.26
C ALA A 181 -30.26 47.91 -6.44
N GLN A 182 -29.09 47.34 -6.15
CA GLN A 182 -28.21 46.74 -7.16
C GLN A 182 -28.89 45.54 -7.84
N LYS A 183 -29.55 44.66 -7.06
CA LYS A 183 -30.29 43.51 -7.58
C LYS A 183 -31.41 43.95 -8.54
N LYS A 184 -32.19 44.98 -8.17
CA LYS A 184 -33.24 45.53 -9.05
C LYS A 184 -32.69 46.09 -10.36
N SER A 185 -31.60 46.87 -10.29
CA SER A 185 -30.92 47.42 -11.47
C SER A 185 -30.41 46.31 -12.41
N TRP A 186 -29.86 45.22 -11.84
CA TRP A 186 -29.43 44.05 -12.59
C TRP A 186 -30.59 43.33 -13.31
N ILE A 187 -31.72 43.13 -12.62
CA ILE A 187 -32.90 42.49 -13.24
C ILE A 187 -33.46 43.36 -14.37
N GLU A 188 -33.51 44.69 -14.19
CA GLU A 188 -33.90 45.63 -15.24
C GLU A 188 -32.97 45.54 -16.46
N PHE A 189 -31.65 45.40 -16.24
CA PHE A 189 -30.67 45.21 -17.31
C PHE A 189 -30.95 43.93 -18.12
N PHE A 190 -31.19 42.78 -17.48
CA PHE A 190 -31.55 41.55 -18.20
C PHE A 190 -32.91 41.68 -18.90
N ARG A 191 -33.90 42.34 -18.27
CA ARG A 191 -35.21 42.61 -18.89
C ARG A 191 -35.09 43.41 -20.19
N GLN A 192 -34.21 44.41 -20.24
CA GLN A 192 -33.96 45.18 -21.47
C GLN A 192 -33.43 44.30 -22.62
N HIS A 193 -32.75 43.21 -22.30
CA HIS A 193 -32.14 42.30 -23.27
C HIS A 193 -32.92 40.99 -23.46
N ILE A 194 -34.11 40.84 -22.85
CA ILE A 194 -34.86 39.56 -22.80
C ILE A 194 -35.09 38.91 -24.16
N ALA A 195 -35.40 39.70 -25.19
CA ALA A 195 -35.62 39.18 -26.54
C ALA A 195 -34.34 38.58 -27.13
N THR A 196 -33.21 39.30 -27.02
CA THR A 196 -31.90 38.82 -27.48
C THR A 196 -31.35 37.68 -26.62
N ILE A 197 -31.67 37.66 -25.32
CA ILE A 197 -31.33 36.54 -24.43
C ILE A 197 -32.08 35.30 -24.89
N ARG A 198 -33.41 35.40 -25.09
CA ARG A 198 -34.26 34.28 -25.51
C ARG A 198 -33.84 33.68 -26.85
N ASP A 199 -33.44 34.51 -27.79
CA ASP A 199 -32.94 34.15 -29.12
C ASP A 199 -31.48 33.64 -29.11
N GLY A 200 -30.78 33.75 -27.98
CA GLY A 200 -29.37 33.37 -27.87
C GLY A 200 -28.39 34.30 -28.60
N SER A 201 -28.88 35.41 -29.17
CA SER A 201 -28.11 36.41 -29.94
C SER A 201 -27.55 37.56 -29.10
N ALA A 202 -27.89 37.63 -27.81
CA ALA A 202 -27.33 38.61 -26.87
C ALA A 202 -25.78 38.58 -26.85
N HIS A 203 -25.18 39.68 -26.39
CA HIS A 203 -23.73 39.74 -26.23
C HIS A 203 -23.25 38.59 -25.31
N PRO A 204 -22.18 37.85 -25.65
CA PRO A 204 -21.78 36.65 -24.92
C PRO A 204 -21.66 36.84 -23.40
N GLN A 205 -21.15 38.00 -22.95
CA GLN A 205 -21.03 38.31 -21.52
C GLN A 205 -22.38 38.31 -20.78
N ILE A 206 -23.46 38.77 -21.40
CA ILE A 206 -24.80 38.79 -20.77
C ILE A 206 -25.30 37.36 -20.52
N LEU A 207 -25.09 36.47 -21.49
CA LEU A 207 -25.47 35.06 -21.35
C LEU A 207 -24.53 34.33 -20.39
N ASP A 208 -23.26 34.71 -20.35
CA ASP A 208 -22.25 34.13 -19.48
C ASP A 208 -22.52 34.44 -18.00
N ASP A 209 -22.95 35.65 -17.66
CA ASP A 209 -23.41 36.00 -16.31
C ASP A 209 -24.54 35.06 -15.84
N LEU A 210 -25.51 34.77 -16.71
CA LEU A 210 -26.58 33.80 -16.41
C LEU A 210 -26.05 32.35 -16.31
N ALA A 211 -25.06 31.99 -17.12
CA ALA A 211 -24.47 30.65 -17.13
C ALA A 211 -23.60 30.38 -15.87
N LEU A 212 -22.94 31.41 -15.33
CA LEU A 212 -22.18 31.35 -14.08
C LEU A 212 -23.09 31.01 -12.90
N GLU A 213 -24.24 31.68 -12.81
CA GLU A 213 -25.26 31.41 -11.78
C GLU A 213 -25.86 30.02 -11.95
N TYR A 214 -26.14 29.60 -13.19
CA TYR A 214 -26.58 28.24 -13.48
C TYR A 214 -25.58 27.19 -12.94
N LYS A 215 -24.27 27.44 -13.02
CA LYS A 215 -23.21 26.52 -12.60
C LYS A 215 -22.76 26.67 -11.13
N ASP A 216 -23.38 27.55 -10.35
CA ASP A 216 -22.97 27.85 -8.95
C ASP A 216 -21.52 28.36 -8.86
N LEU A 217 -21.08 29.12 -9.87
CA LEU A 217 -19.71 29.68 -9.95
C LEU A 217 -19.65 31.14 -9.52
N SER A 218 -20.78 31.72 -9.14
CA SER A 218 -20.91 33.08 -8.63
C SER A 218 -21.00 33.09 -7.11
N SER A 219 -20.53 34.18 -6.49
CA SER A 219 -20.67 34.41 -5.05
C SER A 219 -22.02 35.02 -4.67
N GLU A 220 -22.84 35.38 -5.65
CA GLU A 220 -24.07 36.15 -5.43
C GLU A 220 -25.20 35.28 -4.89
N VAL A 221 -25.35 34.04 -5.38
CA VAL A 221 -26.50 33.19 -5.10
C VAL A 221 -26.12 31.71 -5.04
N HIS A 222 -26.65 31.00 -4.05
CA HIS A 222 -26.54 29.54 -3.93
C HIS A 222 -27.91 28.86 -4.00
N GLY A 223 -27.93 27.64 -4.54
CA GLY A 223 -29.13 26.82 -4.68
C GLY A 223 -28.74 25.39 -5.00
N ILE A 224 -29.59 24.42 -4.65
CA ILE A 224 -29.28 23.00 -4.83
C ILE A 224 -29.35 22.65 -6.33
N THR A 225 -30.38 23.14 -7.02
CA THR A 225 -30.57 22.90 -8.46
C THR A 225 -30.21 24.13 -9.31
N PRO A 226 -29.84 23.96 -10.60
CA PRO A 226 -29.59 25.09 -11.50
C PRO A 226 -30.79 26.04 -11.63
N ARG A 227 -32.00 25.48 -11.64
CA ARG A 227 -33.23 26.27 -11.70
C ARG A 227 -33.43 27.10 -10.44
N GLU A 228 -33.22 26.53 -9.25
CA GLU A 228 -33.30 27.27 -7.99
C GLU A 228 -32.32 28.44 -7.95
N ARG A 229 -31.10 28.25 -8.46
CA ARG A 229 -30.09 29.32 -8.55
C ARG A 229 -30.57 30.46 -9.42
N LEU A 230 -31.08 30.16 -10.62
CA LEU A 230 -31.64 31.19 -11.51
C LEU A 230 -32.91 31.86 -10.93
N VAL A 231 -33.78 31.11 -10.25
CA VAL A 231 -34.95 31.67 -9.55
C VAL A 231 -34.53 32.69 -8.50
N ASN A 232 -33.54 32.35 -7.67
CA ASN A 232 -33.06 33.23 -6.62
C ASN A 232 -32.35 34.48 -7.19
N PHE A 233 -31.52 34.28 -8.23
CA PHE A 233 -30.76 35.32 -8.90
C PHE A 233 -31.65 36.32 -9.65
N LEU A 234 -32.66 35.82 -10.37
CA LEU A 234 -33.61 36.63 -11.15
C LEU A 234 -34.87 37.03 -10.37
N ASP A 235 -34.85 36.89 -9.03
CA ASP A 235 -35.95 37.25 -8.12
C ASP A 235 -37.31 36.64 -8.48
N GLY A 236 -37.30 35.40 -8.99
CA GLY A 236 -38.50 34.67 -9.38
C GLY A 236 -39.12 35.12 -10.71
N ASP A 237 -38.41 35.90 -11.53
CA ASP A 237 -38.88 36.31 -12.85
C ASP A 237 -38.88 35.14 -13.85
N GLU A 238 -39.98 34.40 -13.90
CA GLU A 238 -40.15 33.21 -14.75
C GLU A 238 -39.94 33.47 -16.25
N ASP A 239 -40.29 34.66 -16.75
CA ASP A 239 -40.16 35.00 -18.16
C ASP A 239 -38.68 35.20 -18.56
N LEU A 240 -37.88 35.77 -17.65
CA LEU A 240 -36.43 35.87 -17.79
C LEU A 240 -35.74 34.51 -17.61
N ILE A 241 -36.19 33.69 -16.67
CA ILE A 241 -35.63 32.34 -16.45
C ILE A 241 -35.82 31.50 -17.71
N GLU A 242 -37.03 31.45 -18.27
CA GLU A 242 -37.30 30.73 -19.52
C GLU A 242 -36.55 31.34 -20.72
N ALA A 243 -36.38 32.67 -20.74
CA ALA A 243 -35.53 33.32 -21.73
C ALA A 243 -34.06 32.86 -21.62
N ALA A 244 -33.51 32.72 -20.40
CA ALA A 244 -32.16 32.25 -20.17
C ALA A 244 -31.98 30.80 -20.67
N TYR A 245 -32.88 29.88 -20.30
CA TYR A 245 -32.86 28.49 -20.78
C TYR A 245 -33.00 28.40 -22.31
N SER A 246 -33.90 29.20 -22.90
CA SER A 246 -34.00 29.33 -24.35
C SER A 246 -32.70 29.83 -24.98
N GLY A 247 -32.10 30.87 -24.38
CA GLY A 247 -30.86 31.47 -24.84
C GLY A 247 -29.69 30.51 -24.84
N PHE A 248 -29.53 29.72 -23.77
CA PHE A 248 -28.48 28.70 -23.70
C PHE A 248 -28.60 27.67 -24.82
N ARG A 249 -29.82 27.22 -25.14
CA ARG A 249 -30.06 26.26 -26.23
C ARG A 249 -29.75 26.87 -27.61
N HIS A 250 -30.26 28.06 -27.89
CA HIS A 250 -30.02 28.73 -29.19
C HIS A 250 -28.58 29.24 -29.35
N ALA A 251 -27.84 29.43 -28.25
CA ALA A 251 -26.43 29.81 -28.32
C ALA A 251 -25.56 28.78 -29.07
N LEU A 252 -26.00 27.51 -29.13
CA LEU A 252 -25.34 26.44 -29.88
C LEU A 252 -25.36 26.67 -31.40
N ASP A 253 -26.36 27.39 -31.90
CA ASP A 253 -26.59 27.63 -33.34
C ASP A 253 -25.99 28.94 -33.85
N ARG A 254 -25.29 29.68 -32.98
CA ARG A 254 -24.68 30.96 -33.33
C ARG A 254 -23.64 30.83 -34.46
N HIS A 255 -23.71 31.75 -35.42
CA HIS A 255 -22.78 31.78 -36.55
C HIS A 255 -21.41 32.39 -36.21
N ASP A 256 -21.31 33.14 -35.11
CA ASP A 256 -20.09 33.82 -34.66
C ASP A 256 -19.28 32.99 -33.64
N LEU A 257 -19.60 31.69 -33.47
CA LEU A 257 -18.83 30.81 -32.59
C LEU A 257 -17.41 30.59 -33.13
N PRO A 258 -16.38 30.65 -32.26
CA PRO A 258 -15.01 30.43 -32.67
C PRO A 258 -14.81 29.01 -33.20
N SER A 259 -13.92 28.86 -34.17
CA SER A 259 -13.41 27.58 -34.63
C SER A 259 -12.60 26.87 -33.53
N VAL A 260 -12.40 25.55 -33.68
CA VAL A 260 -11.56 24.78 -32.75
C VAL A 260 -10.15 25.38 -32.62
N GLY A 261 -9.56 25.85 -33.73
CA GLY A 261 -8.24 26.50 -33.72
C GLY A 261 -8.23 27.80 -32.91
N GLU A 262 -9.24 28.65 -33.08
CA GLU A 262 -9.36 29.91 -32.32
C GLU A 262 -9.57 29.66 -30.83
N ILE A 263 -10.34 28.64 -30.45
CA ILE A 263 -10.53 28.24 -29.05
C ILE A 263 -9.18 27.82 -28.43
N VAL A 264 -8.42 27.00 -29.14
CA VAL A 264 -7.10 26.53 -28.71
C VAL A 264 -6.10 27.70 -28.60
N ASP A 265 -6.10 28.62 -29.57
CA ASP A 265 -5.24 29.81 -29.55
C ASP A 265 -5.56 30.75 -28.39
N LEU A 266 -6.84 30.89 -28.03
CA LEU A 266 -7.27 31.66 -26.85
C LEU A 266 -6.74 31.02 -25.56
N GLU A 267 -6.88 29.70 -25.41
CA GLU A 267 -6.37 28.97 -24.24
C GLU A 267 -4.82 29.05 -24.16
N ILE A 268 -4.12 29.04 -25.30
CA ILE A 268 -2.66 29.26 -25.33
C ILE A 268 -2.30 30.65 -24.78
N LYS A 269 -3.12 31.67 -25.04
CA LYS A 269 -2.94 33.03 -24.51
C LYS A 269 -3.46 33.19 -23.09
N SER A 270 -3.92 32.11 -22.45
CA SER A 270 -4.62 32.14 -21.16
C SER A 270 -5.83 33.09 -21.15
N GLY A 271 -6.45 33.28 -22.32
CA GLY A 271 -7.67 34.04 -22.49
C GLY A 271 -8.90 33.16 -22.31
N TRP A 272 -10.04 33.79 -22.06
CA TRP A 272 -11.32 33.11 -21.98
C TRP A 272 -12.35 33.74 -22.91
N SER A 273 -13.20 32.91 -23.49
CA SER A 273 -14.36 33.36 -24.25
C SER A 273 -15.62 33.21 -23.41
N HIS A 274 -16.33 34.31 -23.19
CA HIS A 274 -17.62 34.35 -22.49
C HIS A 274 -18.64 33.36 -23.07
N ILE A 275 -18.58 33.07 -24.38
CA ILE A 275 -19.52 32.12 -25.00
C ILE A 275 -19.25 30.66 -24.64
N ARG A 276 -18.06 30.33 -24.10
CA ARG A 276 -17.66 28.96 -23.76
C ARG A 276 -18.63 28.33 -22.78
N LEU A 277 -18.86 28.98 -21.63
CA LEU A 277 -19.69 28.42 -20.57
C LEU A 277 -21.15 28.32 -21.00
N VAL A 278 -21.63 29.34 -21.71
CA VAL A 278 -22.96 29.40 -22.31
C VAL A 278 -23.23 28.18 -23.20
N CYS A 279 -22.29 27.84 -24.10
CA CYS A 279 -22.43 26.66 -24.97
C CYS A 279 -22.39 25.34 -24.19
N LEU A 280 -21.57 25.24 -23.15
CA LEU A 280 -21.51 24.03 -22.32
C LEU A 280 -22.82 23.84 -21.52
N VAL A 281 -23.39 24.91 -20.96
CA VAL A 281 -24.71 24.88 -20.31
C VAL A 281 -25.80 24.52 -21.32
N GLY A 282 -25.77 25.11 -22.51
CA GLY A 282 -26.69 24.79 -23.60
C GLY A 282 -26.67 23.31 -23.98
N MET A 283 -25.47 22.73 -24.08
CA MET A 283 -25.29 21.30 -24.37
C MET A 283 -25.75 20.41 -23.21
N ASP A 284 -25.48 20.79 -21.95
CA ASP A 284 -25.97 20.06 -20.78
C ASP A 284 -27.50 20.04 -20.74
N GLU A 285 -28.16 21.16 -21.01
CA GLU A 285 -29.61 21.27 -21.11
C GLU A 285 -30.18 20.47 -22.26
N LEU A 286 -29.56 20.54 -23.45
CA LEU A 286 -29.98 19.76 -24.60
C LEU A 286 -29.88 18.25 -24.31
N PHE A 287 -28.78 17.82 -23.69
CA PHE A 287 -28.55 16.42 -23.36
C PHE A 287 -29.48 15.91 -22.26
N GLN A 288 -29.80 16.72 -21.23
CA GLN A 288 -30.75 16.31 -20.18
C GLN A 288 -32.17 16.09 -20.73
N ASN A 289 -32.57 16.88 -21.74
CA ASN A 289 -33.90 16.81 -22.33
C ASN A 289 -34.00 15.76 -23.46
N ASP A 290 -33.00 15.71 -24.34
CA ASP A 290 -32.93 14.78 -25.47
C ASP A 290 -31.48 14.34 -25.75
N PRO A 291 -31.01 13.27 -25.06
CA PRO A 291 -29.65 12.76 -25.23
C PRO A 291 -29.33 12.31 -26.67
N ILE A 292 -30.33 11.86 -27.43
CA ILE A 292 -30.13 11.32 -28.78
C ILE A 292 -29.84 12.47 -29.73
N SER A 293 -30.71 13.49 -29.75
CA SER A 293 -30.53 14.65 -30.61
C SER A 293 -29.26 15.43 -30.26
N ALA A 294 -28.94 15.56 -28.96
CA ALA A 294 -27.70 16.21 -28.50
C ALA A 294 -26.43 15.59 -29.10
N LEU A 295 -26.39 14.26 -29.22
CA LEU A 295 -25.24 13.54 -29.76
C LEU A 295 -25.24 13.43 -31.30
N GLN A 296 -26.33 13.84 -31.96
CA GLN A 296 -26.48 13.87 -33.42
C GLN A 296 -26.28 15.26 -34.03
N LEU A 297 -25.89 16.25 -33.24
CA LEU A 297 -25.44 17.55 -33.75
C LEU A 297 -24.34 17.39 -34.81
N GLU A 298 -24.23 18.35 -35.71
CA GLU A 298 -23.21 18.32 -36.77
C GLU A 298 -21.79 18.24 -36.18
N ASP A 299 -20.90 17.52 -36.86
CA ASP A 299 -19.52 17.28 -36.39
C ASP A 299 -18.77 18.60 -36.12
N ALA A 300 -19.06 19.66 -36.87
CA ALA A 300 -18.47 20.98 -36.63
C ALA A 300 -18.95 21.61 -35.30
N ALA A 301 -20.24 21.47 -34.95
CA ALA A 301 -20.78 21.94 -33.68
C ALA A 301 -20.22 21.12 -32.51
N LEU A 302 -20.25 19.79 -32.62
CA LEU A 302 -19.69 18.91 -31.59
C LEU A 302 -18.18 19.11 -31.41
N SER A 303 -17.43 19.38 -32.47
CA SER A 303 -15.99 19.67 -32.36
C SER A 303 -15.71 20.93 -31.55
N ARG A 304 -16.51 21.98 -31.71
CA ARG A 304 -16.40 23.21 -30.90
C ARG A 304 -16.75 22.94 -29.44
N LEU A 305 -17.83 22.19 -29.19
CA LEU A 305 -18.24 21.80 -27.84
C LEU A 305 -17.18 20.95 -27.14
N ILE A 306 -16.58 19.98 -27.84
CA ILE A 306 -15.43 19.20 -27.35
C ILE A 306 -14.26 20.13 -27.00
N ALA A 307 -13.91 21.08 -27.88
CA ALA A 307 -12.82 22.02 -27.64
C ALA A 307 -13.09 22.90 -26.41
N PHE A 308 -14.31 23.42 -26.27
CA PHE A 308 -14.74 24.16 -25.08
C PHE A 308 -14.66 23.30 -23.81
N GLN A 309 -15.12 22.05 -23.87
CA GLN A 309 -15.13 21.14 -22.73
C GLN A 309 -13.72 20.76 -22.25
N ILE A 310 -12.81 20.49 -23.19
CA ILE A 310 -11.41 20.14 -22.88
C ILE A 310 -10.67 21.35 -22.28
N THR A 311 -10.85 22.54 -22.86
CA THR A 311 -10.20 23.77 -22.36
C THR A 311 -10.81 24.29 -21.06
N TYR A 312 -12.06 23.93 -20.74
CA TYR A 312 -12.69 24.28 -19.47
C TYR A 312 -12.12 23.48 -18.27
N GLY A 313 -11.64 22.25 -18.50
CA GLY A 313 -10.94 21.44 -17.49
C GLY A 313 -11.80 20.46 -16.67
N ASN A 314 -13.11 20.70 -16.53
CA ASN A 314 -14.03 19.81 -15.78
C ASN A 314 -14.72 18.72 -16.63
N TYR A 315 -14.07 18.24 -17.69
CA TYR A 315 -14.67 17.28 -18.63
C TYR A 315 -15.01 15.91 -18.04
N ASN A 316 -14.38 15.51 -16.92
CA ASN A 316 -14.74 14.28 -16.20
C ASN A 316 -16.06 14.37 -15.43
N GLU A 317 -16.67 15.56 -15.31
CA GLU A 317 -17.96 15.77 -14.65
C GLU A 317 -19.12 15.88 -15.65
N SER A 318 -18.82 16.06 -16.94
CA SER A 318 -19.84 16.19 -18.00
C SER A 318 -20.32 14.82 -18.48
N GLU A 319 -21.60 14.52 -18.29
CA GLU A 319 -22.20 13.24 -18.70
C GLU A 319 -22.28 13.10 -20.23
N TRP A 320 -22.66 14.15 -20.96
CA TRP A 320 -22.70 14.09 -22.43
C TRP A 320 -21.31 13.84 -23.02
N PHE A 321 -20.27 14.43 -22.42
CA PHE A 321 -18.90 14.26 -22.89
C PHE A 321 -18.42 12.81 -22.69
N LYS A 322 -18.71 12.20 -21.53
CA LYS A 322 -18.42 10.78 -21.26
C LYS A 322 -19.10 9.86 -22.28
N VAL A 323 -20.34 10.14 -22.65
CA VAL A 323 -21.07 9.35 -23.66
C VAL A 323 -20.45 9.55 -25.04
N LEU A 324 -20.08 10.78 -25.39
CA LEU A 324 -19.46 11.12 -26.68
C LEU A 324 -18.09 10.44 -26.86
N VAL A 325 -17.28 10.37 -25.79
CA VAL A 325 -16.00 9.62 -25.78
C VAL A 325 -16.19 8.16 -26.19
N ARG A 326 -17.28 7.52 -25.74
CA ARG A 326 -17.58 6.10 -26.04
C ARG A 326 -18.20 5.91 -27.43
N GLN A 327 -19.11 6.81 -27.83
CA GLN A 327 -19.88 6.64 -29.07
C GLN A 327 -19.17 7.20 -30.30
N ARG A 328 -18.43 8.32 -30.17
CA ARG A 328 -17.73 9.00 -31.27
C ARG A 328 -16.25 9.27 -30.92
N PRO A 329 -15.45 8.24 -30.57
CA PRO A 329 -14.06 8.42 -30.12
C PRO A 329 -13.17 9.08 -31.18
N ALA A 330 -13.43 8.86 -32.47
CA ALA A 330 -12.65 9.47 -33.56
C ALA A 330 -12.74 11.00 -33.56
N LEU A 331 -13.93 11.55 -33.33
CA LEU A 331 -14.14 13.00 -33.29
C LEU A 331 -13.46 13.62 -32.06
N VAL A 332 -13.59 12.98 -30.90
CA VAL A 332 -12.92 13.42 -29.67
C VAL A 332 -11.40 13.36 -29.84
N ALA A 333 -10.88 12.31 -30.47
CA ALA A 333 -9.46 12.15 -30.75
C ALA A 333 -8.91 13.25 -31.66
N GLU A 334 -9.66 13.63 -32.70
CA GLU A 334 -9.27 14.71 -33.63
C GLU A 334 -9.09 16.04 -32.88
N VAL A 335 -10.10 16.45 -32.11
CA VAL A 335 -10.07 17.72 -31.38
C VAL A 335 -9.03 17.71 -30.25
N LEU A 336 -8.94 16.61 -29.49
CA LEU A 336 -7.95 16.47 -28.43
C LEU A 336 -6.52 16.52 -28.99
N LEU A 337 -6.28 15.91 -30.15
CA LEU A 337 -4.98 15.95 -30.81
C LEU A 337 -4.61 17.36 -31.25
N VAL A 338 -5.54 18.11 -31.85
CA VAL A 338 -5.34 19.51 -32.25
C VAL A 338 -4.97 20.35 -31.04
N ASN A 339 -5.74 20.26 -29.95
CA ASN A 339 -5.48 20.98 -28.71
C ASN A 339 -4.14 20.58 -28.09
N ALA A 340 -3.91 19.29 -27.87
CA ALA A 340 -2.72 18.81 -27.16
C ALA A 340 -1.42 19.10 -27.93
N LEU A 341 -1.40 18.95 -29.26
CA LEU A 341 -0.24 19.31 -30.07
C LEU A 341 0.05 20.81 -30.03
N ALA A 342 -0.99 21.66 -30.11
CA ALA A 342 -0.82 23.09 -30.05
C ALA A 342 -0.27 23.54 -28.67
N MET A 343 -0.80 22.99 -27.58
CA MET A 343 -0.31 23.25 -26.21
C MET A 343 1.13 22.77 -26.00
N LEU A 344 1.49 21.60 -26.56
CA LEU A 344 2.87 21.09 -26.55
C LEU A 344 3.83 22.03 -27.27
N ARG A 345 3.47 22.48 -28.48
CA ARG A 345 4.27 23.40 -29.31
C ARG A 345 4.42 24.78 -28.66
N ALA A 346 3.37 25.26 -27.99
CA ALA A 346 3.39 26.49 -27.20
C ALA A 346 4.22 26.36 -25.91
N GLY A 347 4.67 25.15 -25.55
CA GLY A 347 5.43 24.91 -24.33
C GLY A 347 4.59 25.23 -23.09
N LYS A 348 3.39 24.65 -22.97
CA LYS A 348 2.61 24.72 -21.72
C LYS A 348 3.12 23.70 -20.69
N ASP A 349 2.95 24.01 -19.41
CA ASP A 349 3.38 23.13 -18.30
C ASP A 349 2.40 21.99 -17.99
N HIS A 350 1.16 22.16 -18.43
CA HIS A 350 0.07 21.20 -18.28
C HIS A 350 -0.81 21.22 -19.52
N VAL A 351 -1.48 20.09 -19.80
CA VAL A 351 -2.44 19.95 -20.88
C VAL A 351 -3.64 19.18 -20.34
N SER A 352 -4.80 19.83 -20.32
CA SER A 352 -6.08 19.21 -19.93
C SER A 352 -6.42 18.04 -20.84
N GLY A 353 -6.99 16.96 -20.29
CA GLY A 353 -7.38 15.76 -21.04
C GLY A 353 -6.38 14.60 -20.98
N LEU A 354 -5.10 14.85 -20.71
CA LEU A 354 -4.08 13.80 -20.81
C LEU A 354 -4.16 12.74 -19.71
N HIS A 355 -4.65 13.10 -18.53
CA HIS A 355 -4.80 12.16 -17.43
C HIS A 355 -5.79 11.04 -17.80
N SER A 356 -6.93 11.37 -18.40
CA SER A 356 -7.95 10.38 -18.76
C SER A 356 -7.46 9.39 -19.83
N LEU A 357 -6.55 9.79 -20.72
CA LEU A 357 -5.91 8.86 -21.67
C LEU A 357 -5.08 7.75 -20.99
N ALA A 358 -4.63 7.97 -19.75
CA ALA A 358 -3.79 7.04 -19.02
C ALA A 358 -4.56 6.18 -18.01
N TYR A 359 -5.70 6.66 -17.53
CA TYR A 359 -6.35 6.11 -16.33
C TYR A 359 -7.86 5.87 -16.47
N ASP A 360 -8.48 6.20 -17.60
CA ASP A 360 -9.90 5.95 -17.87
C ASP A 360 -10.06 5.06 -19.11
N ASP A 361 -10.52 3.82 -18.89
CA ASP A 361 -10.71 2.82 -19.95
C ASP A 361 -11.69 3.27 -21.04
N ALA A 362 -12.61 4.20 -20.74
CA ALA A 362 -13.49 4.78 -21.75
C ALA A 362 -12.73 5.52 -22.85
N TYR A 363 -11.52 6.01 -22.56
CA TYR A 363 -10.66 6.71 -23.51
C TYR A 363 -9.76 5.79 -24.33
N SER A 364 -9.83 4.46 -24.17
CA SER A 364 -8.90 3.53 -24.85
C SER A 364 -8.84 3.71 -26.38
N GLU A 365 -9.98 3.86 -27.06
CA GLU A 365 -10.00 4.13 -28.52
C GLU A 365 -9.44 5.52 -28.87
N VAL A 366 -9.74 6.54 -28.05
CA VAL A 366 -9.17 7.88 -28.21
C VAL A 366 -7.65 7.85 -28.04
N ALA A 367 -7.17 7.15 -27.02
CA ALA A 367 -5.77 6.98 -26.67
C ALA A 367 -4.98 6.29 -27.80
N ARG A 368 -5.54 5.25 -28.43
CA ARG A 368 -4.92 4.56 -29.58
C ARG A 368 -4.63 5.49 -30.76
N VAL A 369 -5.49 6.46 -31.00
CA VAL A 369 -5.34 7.43 -32.10
C VAL A 369 -4.39 8.58 -31.71
N VAL A 370 -4.51 9.08 -30.48
CA VAL A 370 -3.85 10.31 -30.04
C VAL A 370 -2.40 10.06 -29.58
N LEU A 371 -2.17 9.03 -28.77
CA LEU A 371 -0.89 8.80 -28.10
C LEU A 371 0.30 8.62 -29.03
N PRO A 372 0.23 7.85 -30.15
CA PRO A 372 1.38 7.67 -31.03
C PRO A 372 1.89 9.01 -31.57
N LYS A 373 0.97 9.87 -32.03
CA LYS A 373 1.28 11.19 -32.58
C LYS A 373 1.82 12.15 -31.51
N LEU A 374 1.21 12.17 -30.32
CA LEU A 374 1.70 13.02 -29.22
C LEU A 374 3.10 12.62 -28.75
N LEU A 375 3.35 11.32 -28.61
CA LEU A 375 4.66 10.81 -28.21
C LEU A 375 5.73 11.04 -29.30
N GLU A 376 5.37 10.94 -30.58
CA GLU A 376 6.27 11.24 -31.70
C GLU A 376 6.63 12.73 -31.75
N GLU A 377 5.68 13.63 -31.52
CA GLU A 377 5.90 15.09 -31.51
C GLU A 377 6.45 15.61 -30.17
N PHE A 378 6.44 14.79 -29.11
CA PHE A 378 6.92 15.24 -27.80
C PHE A 378 8.40 15.68 -27.85
N PRO A 379 8.73 16.87 -27.30
CA PRO A 379 10.08 17.44 -27.42
C PRO A 379 11.13 16.58 -26.74
N LEU A 380 12.30 16.45 -27.38
CA LEU A 380 13.45 15.68 -26.86
C LEU A 380 14.07 16.33 -25.61
N CYS A 381 13.89 17.64 -25.45
CA CYS A 381 14.35 18.44 -24.33
C CYS A 381 13.16 19.22 -23.73
N ALA A 382 12.37 18.55 -22.90
CA ALA A 382 11.24 19.18 -22.21
C ALA A 382 11.68 19.78 -20.86
N ARG A 383 10.92 20.77 -20.38
CA ARG A 383 11.13 21.36 -19.04
C ARG A 383 10.80 20.32 -17.96
N LYS A 384 11.45 20.44 -16.80
CA LYS A 384 11.28 19.47 -15.70
C LYS A 384 9.83 19.27 -15.27
N ILE A 385 9.04 20.34 -15.26
CA ILE A 385 7.61 20.33 -14.87
C ILE A 385 6.73 19.60 -15.89
N GLN A 386 7.08 19.62 -17.18
CA GLN A 386 6.34 18.92 -18.24
C GLN A 386 6.52 17.41 -18.17
N LEU A 387 7.58 16.91 -17.51
CA LEU A 387 7.82 15.48 -17.46
C LEU A 387 6.75 14.73 -16.65
N PRO A 388 6.52 15.05 -15.36
CA PRO A 388 5.45 14.40 -14.60
C PRO A 388 4.05 14.78 -15.12
N ASN A 389 3.85 16.02 -15.59
CA ASN A 389 2.52 16.51 -15.94
C ASN A 389 2.04 16.11 -17.34
N ILE A 390 2.95 15.75 -18.25
CA ILE A 390 2.64 15.49 -19.65
C ILE A 390 3.25 14.16 -20.10
N LEU A 391 4.58 14.01 -20.04
CA LEU A 391 5.25 12.82 -20.56
C LEU A 391 4.84 11.55 -19.82
N VAL A 392 4.76 11.58 -18.48
CA VAL A 392 4.40 10.41 -17.68
C VAL A 392 2.99 9.91 -18.01
N PRO A 393 1.92 10.75 -18.02
CA PRO A 393 0.60 10.34 -18.50
C PRO A 393 0.62 9.75 -19.91
N LEU A 394 1.31 10.37 -20.86
CA LEU A 394 1.37 9.87 -22.24
C LEU A 394 2.01 8.47 -22.33
N LEU A 395 3.13 8.26 -21.62
CA LEU A 395 3.82 6.98 -21.59
C LEU A 395 2.98 5.90 -20.89
N LYS A 396 2.29 6.25 -19.81
CA LYS A 396 1.40 5.31 -19.09
C LYS A 396 0.19 4.93 -19.91
N GLY A 397 -0.49 5.90 -20.53
CA GLY A 397 -1.56 5.63 -21.48
C GLY A 397 -1.11 4.74 -22.63
N ALA A 398 0.14 4.90 -23.09
CA ALA A 398 0.69 4.07 -24.14
C ALA A 398 0.89 2.61 -23.71
N LEU A 399 1.31 2.38 -22.46
CA LEU A 399 1.39 1.03 -21.89
C LEU A 399 0.00 0.36 -21.79
N HIS A 400 -1.06 1.12 -21.53
CA HIS A 400 -2.42 0.56 -21.45
C HIS A 400 -3.08 0.34 -22.81
N SER A 401 -2.90 1.27 -23.75
CA SER A 401 -3.77 1.37 -24.93
C SER A 401 -3.11 0.95 -26.23
N LEU A 402 -1.78 1.04 -26.36
CA LEU A 402 -1.08 0.78 -27.62
C LEU A 402 -0.68 -0.69 -27.77
N ASP A 403 -0.59 -1.12 -29.04
CA ASP A 403 0.05 -2.37 -29.39
C ASP A 403 1.53 -2.39 -28.97
N ARG A 404 1.99 -3.53 -28.45
CA ARG A 404 3.33 -3.65 -27.86
C ARG A 404 4.44 -3.52 -28.90
N GLU A 405 4.26 -4.06 -30.09
CA GLU A 405 5.26 -3.98 -31.15
C GLU A 405 5.39 -2.52 -31.61
N VAL A 406 4.24 -1.85 -31.83
CA VAL A 406 4.20 -0.44 -32.20
C VAL A 406 4.88 0.44 -31.15
N PHE A 407 4.58 0.23 -29.86
CA PHE A 407 5.17 1.06 -28.82
C PHE A 407 6.66 0.75 -28.60
N THR A 408 7.08 -0.51 -28.74
CA THR A 408 8.50 -0.89 -28.67
C THR A 408 9.32 -0.23 -29.77
N VAL A 409 8.81 -0.19 -31.01
CA VAL A 409 9.45 0.51 -32.13
C VAL A 409 9.58 2.01 -31.84
N LEU A 410 8.54 2.63 -31.28
CA LEU A 410 8.55 4.05 -30.91
C LEU A 410 9.60 4.36 -29.83
N ILE A 411 9.69 3.52 -28.79
CA ILE A 411 10.68 3.65 -27.71
C ILE A 411 12.10 3.53 -28.27
N ALA A 412 12.36 2.52 -29.11
CA ALA A 412 13.66 2.30 -29.73
C ALA A 412 14.10 3.54 -30.53
N ARG A 413 13.24 4.02 -31.43
CA ARG A 413 13.49 5.22 -32.26
C ARG A 413 13.74 6.47 -31.41
N LYS A 414 12.96 6.67 -30.33
CA LYS A 414 13.15 7.83 -29.43
C LYS A 414 14.47 7.76 -28.67
N LEU A 415 14.89 6.57 -28.24
CA LEU A 415 16.13 6.37 -27.48
C LEU A 415 17.41 6.46 -28.31
N GLU A 416 17.32 6.33 -29.64
CA GLU A 416 18.42 6.58 -30.59
C GLU A 416 18.80 8.06 -30.71
N LEU A 417 17.87 8.97 -30.39
CA LEU A 417 18.07 10.41 -30.49
C LEU A 417 18.97 10.91 -29.35
N LYS A 418 20.18 11.34 -29.71
CA LYS A 418 21.26 11.68 -28.74
C LYS A 418 21.00 12.93 -27.90
N SER A 419 20.12 13.82 -28.34
CA SER A 419 19.85 15.10 -27.65
C SER A 419 18.89 14.98 -26.46
N MET A 420 18.34 13.80 -26.17
CA MET A 420 17.32 13.63 -25.13
C MET A 420 17.82 13.95 -23.72
N ASN A 421 17.03 14.70 -22.94
CA ASN A 421 17.35 14.99 -21.54
C ASN A 421 17.49 13.70 -20.71
N ALA A 422 18.46 13.66 -19.79
CA ALA A 422 18.72 12.51 -18.93
C ALA A 422 17.50 12.05 -18.12
N ALA A 423 16.65 12.97 -17.65
CA ALA A 423 15.41 12.66 -16.93
C ALA A 423 14.36 12.01 -17.85
N GLN A 424 14.16 12.57 -19.04
CA GLN A 424 13.28 11.98 -20.06
C GLN A 424 13.74 10.58 -20.45
N ARG A 425 15.06 10.41 -20.62
CA ARG A 425 15.66 9.12 -20.95
C ARG A 425 15.39 8.07 -19.89
N VAL A 426 15.32 8.44 -18.60
CA VAL A 426 14.89 7.50 -17.54
C VAL A 426 13.48 6.98 -17.84
N TYR A 427 12.51 7.86 -18.09
CA TYR A 427 11.13 7.45 -18.36
C TYR A 427 10.98 6.56 -19.60
N TRP A 428 11.67 6.89 -20.70
CA TRP A 428 11.67 6.05 -21.91
C TRP A 428 12.32 4.68 -21.68
N LEU A 429 13.46 4.63 -20.97
CA LEU A 429 14.09 3.36 -20.60
C LEU A 429 13.24 2.55 -19.61
N SER A 430 12.51 3.21 -18.72
CA SER A 430 11.55 2.54 -17.83
C SER A 430 10.40 1.91 -18.61
N CYS A 431 9.86 2.56 -19.64
CA CYS A 431 8.88 1.92 -20.53
C CYS A 431 9.46 0.73 -21.27
N GLY A 432 10.70 0.87 -21.76
CA GLY A 432 11.44 -0.23 -22.38
C GLY A 432 11.58 -1.43 -21.43
N LEU A 433 11.94 -1.20 -20.16
CA LEU A 433 12.02 -2.24 -19.14
C LEU A 433 10.68 -2.98 -18.94
N LEU A 434 9.56 -2.26 -18.96
CA LEU A 434 8.24 -2.86 -18.75
C LEU A 434 7.77 -3.70 -19.95
N LEU A 435 8.25 -3.41 -21.16
CA LEU A 435 7.89 -4.10 -22.40
C LEU A 435 8.83 -5.25 -22.75
N ASP A 436 10.12 -5.04 -22.56
CA ASP A 436 11.20 -5.96 -22.92
C ASP A 436 12.33 -5.84 -21.88
N PRO A 437 12.19 -6.49 -20.71
CA PRO A 437 13.18 -6.44 -19.65
C PRO A 437 14.59 -6.84 -20.12
N ASP A 438 14.69 -7.88 -20.94
CA ASP A 438 15.97 -8.46 -21.39
C ASP A 438 16.81 -7.44 -22.17
N SER A 439 16.18 -6.65 -23.05
CA SER A 439 16.90 -5.65 -23.85
C SER A 439 17.19 -4.35 -23.10
N TYR A 440 16.40 -4.00 -22.08
CA TYR A 440 16.42 -2.66 -21.49
C TYR A 440 16.95 -2.59 -20.06
N GLU A 441 17.03 -3.70 -19.32
CA GLU A 441 17.51 -3.72 -17.93
C GLU A 441 18.92 -3.12 -17.80
N ILE A 442 19.88 -3.67 -18.53
CA ILE A 442 21.28 -3.21 -18.49
C ILE A 442 21.36 -1.73 -18.87
N ARG A 443 20.64 -1.33 -19.92
CA ARG A 443 20.64 0.06 -20.43
C ARG A 443 20.08 1.03 -19.40
N LEU A 444 18.96 0.67 -18.74
CA LEU A 444 18.35 1.48 -17.70
C LEU A 444 19.28 1.60 -16.48
N PHE A 445 19.80 0.48 -15.98
CA PHE A 445 20.61 0.47 -14.77
C PHE A 445 21.94 1.20 -14.96
N GLN A 446 22.59 1.05 -16.12
CA GLN A 446 23.77 1.83 -16.47
C GLN A 446 23.46 3.33 -16.56
N HIS A 447 22.31 3.70 -17.15
CA HIS A 447 21.92 5.11 -17.24
C HIS A 447 21.60 5.70 -15.86
N ILE A 448 20.99 4.97 -14.94
CA ILE A 448 20.71 5.47 -13.59
C ILE A 448 21.98 5.54 -12.75
N GLY A 449 22.72 4.43 -12.66
CA GLY A 449 23.93 4.30 -11.84
C GLY A 449 23.72 4.76 -10.39
N LYS A 450 24.70 5.51 -9.87
CA LYS A 450 24.67 6.07 -8.50
C LYS A 450 23.94 7.43 -8.40
N ASN A 451 23.31 7.91 -9.47
CA ASN A 451 22.74 9.27 -9.50
C ASN A 451 21.37 9.32 -8.79
N ALA A 452 21.32 9.99 -7.63
CA ALA A 452 20.10 10.11 -6.81
C ALA A 452 18.92 10.78 -7.54
N VAL A 453 19.19 11.78 -8.39
CA VAL A 453 18.13 12.46 -9.16
C VAL A 453 17.51 11.52 -10.19
N ARG A 454 18.32 10.70 -10.88
CA ARG A 454 17.82 9.69 -11.83
C ARG A 454 17.04 8.59 -11.13
N LYS A 455 17.48 8.14 -9.95
CA LYS A 455 16.70 7.23 -9.10
C LYS A 455 15.35 7.82 -8.73
N GLY A 456 15.31 9.12 -8.42
CA GLY A 456 14.05 9.82 -8.13
C GLY A 456 13.07 9.82 -9.31
N TYR A 457 13.54 10.04 -10.53
CA TYR A 457 12.69 9.93 -11.72
C TYR A 457 12.18 8.50 -11.95
N LEU A 458 13.02 7.48 -11.73
CA LEU A 458 12.58 6.08 -11.81
C LEU A 458 11.48 5.78 -10.78
N VAL A 459 11.69 6.18 -9.52
CA VAL A 459 10.72 5.97 -8.45
C VAL A 459 9.42 6.72 -8.76
N ASN A 460 9.49 7.97 -9.22
CA ASN A 460 8.30 8.73 -9.60
C ASN A 460 7.50 8.04 -10.71
N PHE A 461 8.18 7.45 -11.71
CA PHE A 461 7.52 6.72 -12.77
C PHE A 461 6.79 5.47 -12.27
N LEU A 462 7.51 4.63 -11.51
CA LEU A 462 7.03 3.32 -11.06
C LEU A 462 6.03 3.41 -9.91
N TYR A 463 6.15 4.43 -9.03
CA TYR A 463 5.31 4.54 -7.83
C TYR A 463 3.96 5.21 -8.06
N HIS A 464 3.89 6.23 -8.94
CA HIS A 464 2.79 7.20 -8.97
C HIS A 464 1.41 6.56 -8.72
N ASP A 465 0.76 7.02 -7.63
CA ASP A 465 -0.48 6.55 -7.00
C ASP A 465 -1.27 5.55 -7.84
N HIS A 466 -1.06 4.26 -7.58
CA HIS A 466 -1.77 3.13 -8.19
C HIS A 466 -1.17 2.52 -9.46
N PHE A 467 -0.01 2.97 -9.98
CA PHE A 467 0.55 2.38 -11.19
C PHE A 467 0.84 0.88 -11.06
N GLU A 468 1.44 0.39 -9.96
CA GLU A 468 1.61 -1.07 -9.79
C GLU A 468 0.30 -1.87 -9.73
N ARG A 469 -0.82 -1.25 -9.31
CA ARG A 469 -2.14 -1.89 -9.26
C ARG A 469 -2.89 -1.80 -10.58
N ASN A 470 -2.53 -0.82 -11.40
CA ASN A 470 -3.18 -0.56 -12.68
C ASN A 470 -2.36 -1.03 -13.87
N LEU A 471 -1.07 -1.37 -13.68
CA LEU A 471 -0.21 -1.94 -14.71
C LEU A 471 -0.93 -3.11 -15.40
N PRO A 472 -0.85 -3.22 -16.74
CA PRO A 472 -1.48 -4.33 -17.42
C PRO A 472 -0.95 -5.67 -16.90
N ASP A 473 -1.82 -6.69 -16.79
CA ASP A 473 -1.48 -8.02 -16.26
C ASP A 473 -0.29 -8.69 -16.97
N TRP A 474 0.00 -8.27 -18.20
CA TRP A 474 1.10 -8.78 -18.98
C TRP A 474 2.47 -8.23 -18.59
N VAL A 475 2.53 -7.17 -17.79
CA VAL A 475 3.78 -6.60 -17.28
C VAL A 475 4.29 -7.49 -16.15
N LEU A 476 5.22 -8.37 -16.52
CA LEU A 476 5.85 -9.30 -15.61
C LEU A 476 7.34 -8.98 -15.54
N PHE A 477 7.84 -8.70 -14.34
CA PHE A 477 9.27 -8.57 -14.12
C PHE A 477 9.89 -9.95 -13.89
N PRO A 478 10.96 -10.30 -14.65
CA PRO A 478 11.82 -11.42 -14.30
C PRO A 478 12.35 -11.28 -12.87
N GLU A 479 12.63 -12.40 -12.21
CA GLU A 479 13.11 -12.40 -10.82
C GLU A 479 14.43 -11.65 -10.66
N THR A 480 15.31 -11.75 -11.66
CA THR A 480 16.58 -11.03 -11.71
C THR A 480 16.37 -9.52 -11.82
N THR A 481 15.40 -9.07 -12.63
CA THR A 481 15.04 -7.66 -12.77
C THR A 481 14.49 -7.08 -11.47
N LEU A 482 13.61 -7.82 -10.77
CA LEU A 482 13.15 -7.44 -9.44
C LEU A 482 14.31 -7.32 -8.47
N GLY A 483 15.24 -8.29 -8.49
CA GLY A 483 16.45 -8.26 -7.69
C GLY A 483 17.30 -7.01 -7.95
N GLY A 484 17.55 -6.70 -9.23
CA GLY A 484 18.29 -5.51 -9.61
C GLY A 484 17.61 -4.18 -9.24
N LEU A 485 16.28 -4.10 -9.34
CA LEU A 485 15.51 -2.93 -8.89
C LEU A 485 15.61 -2.75 -7.36
N ILE A 486 15.55 -3.83 -6.59
CA ILE A 486 15.74 -3.80 -5.14
C ILE A 486 17.14 -3.31 -4.82
N GLU A 487 18.18 -3.89 -5.42
CA GLU A 487 19.57 -3.49 -5.21
C GLU A 487 19.82 -2.00 -5.56
N LEU A 488 19.17 -1.50 -6.61
CA LEU A 488 19.31 -0.11 -7.04
C LEU A 488 18.65 0.88 -6.07
N LEU A 489 17.48 0.55 -5.53
CA LEU A 489 16.61 1.46 -4.78
C LEU A 489 16.72 1.32 -3.26
N ALA A 490 16.90 0.10 -2.75
CA ALA A 490 16.95 -0.16 -1.31
C ALA A 490 18.00 0.68 -0.55
N PRO A 491 19.22 0.93 -1.08
CA PRO A 491 20.23 1.71 -0.36
C PRO A 491 19.89 3.19 -0.14
N VAL A 492 18.90 3.74 -0.86
CA VAL A 492 18.52 5.16 -0.75
C VAL A 492 17.25 5.40 0.08
N CYS A 493 16.68 4.35 0.69
CA CYS A 493 15.46 4.44 1.49
C CYS A 493 15.50 3.57 2.75
N SER A 494 14.71 3.94 3.77
CA SER A 494 14.55 3.13 5.00
C SER A 494 13.29 2.27 4.91
N PRO A 495 13.31 1.01 5.40
CA PRO A 495 12.11 0.19 5.50
C PRO A 495 11.13 0.65 6.60
N GLU A 496 11.56 1.51 7.52
CA GLU A 496 10.76 2.01 8.64
C GLU A 496 9.59 2.86 8.16
N ARG A 497 8.39 2.59 8.69
CA ARG A 497 7.21 3.42 8.42
C ARG A 497 7.12 4.53 9.45
N VAL A 498 6.90 5.76 8.98
CA VAL A 498 6.56 6.88 9.83
C VAL A 498 5.17 6.65 10.40
N VAL A 499 5.01 6.77 11.72
CA VAL A 499 3.73 6.61 12.43
C VAL A 499 3.08 7.99 12.59
N GLY A 500 1.84 8.15 12.14
CA GLY A 500 1.08 9.40 12.20
C GLY A 500 0.71 9.97 10.83
N ALA A 501 0.19 11.20 10.78
CA ALA A 501 -0.06 11.92 9.53
C ALA A 501 1.25 12.51 9.00
N TYR A 502 1.61 12.16 7.77
CA TYR A 502 2.82 12.66 7.10
C TYR A 502 2.56 12.88 5.61
N TRP A 503 3.37 13.72 4.98
CA TRP A 503 3.43 13.85 3.52
C TRP A 503 4.36 12.80 2.93
N ALA A 504 3.90 12.06 1.92
CA ALA A 504 4.71 11.04 1.27
C ALA A 504 5.94 11.66 0.58
N SER A 505 7.13 11.25 0.98
CA SER A 505 8.38 11.67 0.33
C SER A 505 8.82 10.66 -0.73
N LEU A 506 9.66 11.09 -1.67
CA LEU A 506 10.24 10.22 -2.69
C LEU A 506 10.97 8.99 -2.09
N SER A 507 11.59 9.15 -0.91
CA SER A 507 12.24 8.05 -0.19
C SER A 507 11.23 7.03 0.34
N MET A 508 10.07 7.50 0.79
CA MET A 508 8.97 6.63 1.27
C MET A 508 8.36 5.85 0.10
N ASN A 509 8.16 6.52 -1.03
CA ASN A 509 7.71 5.90 -2.28
C ASN A 509 8.68 4.81 -2.76
N ALA A 510 9.99 5.07 -2.67
CA ALA A 510 11.01 4.08 -2.98
C ALA A 510 10.97 2.89 -2.02
N ALA A 511 10.81 3.12 -0.72
CA ALA A 511 10.69 2.05 0.27
C ALA A 511 9.46 1.16 0.02
N ASP A 512 8.34 1.75 -0.37
CA ASP A 512 7.14 1.00 -0.70
C ASP A 512 7.33 0.13 -1.95
N LEU A 513 7.96 0.65 -3.01
CA LEU A 513 8.34 -0.16 -4.19
C LEU A 513 9.25 -1.32 -3.80
N VAL A 514 10.31 -1.05 -3.04
CA VAL A 514 11.26 -2.09 -2.59
C VAL A 514 10.52 -3.18 -1.80
N ARG A 515 9.61 -2.80 -0.91
CA ARG A 515 8.79 -3.75 -0.15
C ARG A 515 7.87 -4.56 -1.06
N SER A 516 7.25 -3.93 -2.05
CA SER A 516 6.42 -4.59 -3.06
C SER A 516 7.22 -5.64 -3.84
N TYR A 517 8.43 -5.30 -4.30
CA TYR A 517 9.29 -6.22 -5.05
C TYR A 517 9.82 -7.38 -4.20
N ILE A 518 10.22 -7.12 -2.94
CA ILE A 518 10.60 -8.19 -2.00
C ILE A 518 9.43 -9.14 -1.78
N ASN A 519 8.21 -8.62 -1.64
CA ASN A 519 7.01 -9.44 -1.48
C ASN A 519 6.64 -10.20 -2.76
N LYS A 520 6.89 -9.65 -3.96
CA LYS A 520 6.70 -10.38 -5.22
C LYS A 520 7.67 -11.57 -5.30
N LEU A 521 8.96 -11.35 -5.07
CA LEU A 521 9.97 -12.42 -5.03
C LEU A 521 9.64 -13.48 -3.98
N SER A 522 9.14 -13.10 -2.81
CA SER A 522 8.78 -14.08 -1.76
C SER A 522 7.59 -14.96 -2.12
N ASN A 523 6.75 -14.54 -3.07
CA ASN A 523 5.58 -15.30 -3.51
C ASN A 523 5.83 -16.09 -4.80
N TYR A 524 6.98 -15.96 -5.44
CA TYR A 524 7.33 -16.76 -6.62
C TYR A 524 7.87 -18.14 -6.21
N PRO A 525 7.21 -19.25 -6.62
CA PRO A 525 7.60 -20.61 -6.22
C PRO A 525 8.77 -21.17 -7.04
N THR A 526 9.74 -20.33 -7.42
CA THR A 526 10.87 -20.71 -8.29
C THR A 526 12.20 -20.76 -7.51
N GLU A 527 13.16 -21.55 -7.98
CA GLU A 527 14.53 -21.55 -7.43
C GLU A 527 15.25 -20.22 -7.72
N VAL A 528 14.93 -19.58 -8.85
CA VAL A 528 15.50 -18.29 -9.23
C VAL A 528 15.13 -17.21 -8.21
N ALA A 529 13.86 -17.15 -7.78
CA ALA A 529 13.43 -16.22 -6.74
C ALA A 529 14.14 -16.46 -5.39
N ALA A 530 14.35 -17.74 -5.02
CA ALA A 530 15.10 -18.10 -3.82
C ALA A 530 16.55 -17.62 -3.90
N SER A 531 17.21 -17.92 -5.02
CA SER A 531 18.61 -17.55 -5.29
C SER A 531 18.79 -16.03 -5.29
N GLU A 532 17.85 -15.26 -5.86
CA GLU A 532 17.91 -13.79 -5.84
C GLU A 532 17.71 -13.21 -4.44
N LEU A 533 16.77 -13.75 -3.64
CA LEU A 533 16.61 -13.31 -2.25
C LEU A 533 17.86 -13.60 -1.40
N GLU A 534 18.50 -14.77 -1.61
CA GLU A 534 19.77 -15.12 -0.95
C GLU A 534 20.92 -14.19 -1.41
N ARG A 535 21.00 -13.87 -2.70
CA ARG A 535 21.97 -12.90 -3.23
C ARG A 535 21.78 -11.52 -2.59
N LEU A 536 20.56 -11.00 -2.55
CA LEU A 536 20.23 -9.71 -1.96
C LEU A 536 20.55 -9.66 -0.45
N GLN A 537 20.30 -10.75 0.28
CA GLN A 537 20.62 -10.86 1.71
C GLN A 537 22.13 -10.74 1.97
N ASN A 538 22.96 -11.20 1.02
CA ASN A 538 24.41 -11.14 1.14
C ASN A 538 25.01 -9.77 0.77
N LEU A 539 24.20 -8.81 0.30
CA LEU A 539 24.69 -7.47 -0.04
C LEU A 539 24.83 -6.57 1.21
N PRO A 540 26.02 -6.01 1.48
CA PRO A 540 26.24 -5.17 2.66
C PRO A 540 25.47 -3.84 2.60
N GLU A 541 25.20 -3.31 1.42
CA GLU A 541 24.45 -2.06 1.22
C GLU A 541 22.99 -2.16 1.65
N LEU A 542 22.45 -3.38 1.75
CA LEU A 542 21.05 -3.65 2.10
C LEU A 542 20.87 -3.94 3.60
N LYS A 543 21.83 -3.52 4.44
CA LYS A 543 21.82 -3.77 5.90
C LYS A 543 20.51 -3.36 6.59
N SER A 544 19.92 -2.22 6.22
CA SER A 544 18.63 -1.77 6.78
C SER A 544 17.47 -2.70 6.44
N TRP A 545 17.52 -3.38 5.29
CA TRP A 545 16.47 -4.27 4.77
C TRP A 545 16.61 -5.73 5.20
N GLN A 546 17.66 -6.08 5.96
CA GLN A 546 17.98 -7.46 6.33
C GLN A 546 16.82 -8.24 6.98
N SER A 547 16.08 -7.60 7.89
CA SER A 547 14.91 -8.21 8.53
C SER A 547 13.82 -8.60 7.51
N HIS A 548 13.56 -7.72 6.53
CA HIS A 548 12.57 -7.96 5.48
C HIS A 548 13.01 -9.07 4.53
N LEU A 549 14.29 -9.08 4.12
CA LEU A 549 14.85 -10.11 3.25
C LEU A 549 14.87 -11.48 3.94
N HIS A 550 15.20 -11.53 5.23
CA HIS A 550 15.15 -12.76 6.01
C HIS A 550 13.73 -13.33 6.08
N HIS A 551 12.74 -12.50 6.39
CA HIS A 551 11.34 -12.90 6.40
C HIS A 551 10.84 -13.35 5.01
N ALA A 552 11.22 -12.63 3.96
CA ALA A 552 10.89 -12.96 2.59
C ALA A 552 11.43 -14.33 2.17
N LEU A 553 12.68 -14.65 2.51
CA LEU A 553 13.30 -15.94 2.21
C LEU A 553 12.58 -17.11 2.91
N HIS A 554 12.19 -16.94 4.18
CA HIS A 554 11.37 -17.95 4.88
C HIS A 554 10.02 -18.14 4.21
N THR A 555 9.35 -17.04 3.84
CA THR A 555 8.06 -17.08 3.14
C THR A 555 8.19 -17.78 1.80
N GLN A 556 9.24 -17.47 1.04
CA GLN A 556 9.53 -18.09 -0.25
C GLN A 556 9.73 -19.60 -0.13
N ARG A 557 10.50 -20.04 0.86
CA ARG A 557 10.70 -21.48 1.13
C ARG A 557 9.38 -22.19 1.43
N ILE A 558 8.47 -21.55 2.18
CA ILE A 558 7.13 -22.09 2.43
C ILE A 558 6.31 -22.17 1.15
N VAL A 559 6.27 -21.09 0.36
CA VAL A 559 5.52 -21.01 -0.90
C VAL A 559 6.01 -22.06 -1.90
N ARG A 560 7.32 -22.19 -2.07
CA ARG A 560 7.93 -23.20 -2.93
C ARG A 560 7.60 -24.62 -2.46
N ARG A 561 7.74 -24.91 -1.16
CA ARG A 561 7.36 -26.23 -0.60
C ARG A 561 5.89 -26.55 -0.85
N LYS A 562 4.99 -25.58 -0.70
CA LYS A 562 3.57 -25.77 -0.99
C LYS A 562 3.31 -26.02 -2.48
N ALA A 563 4.00 -25.31 -3.36
CA ALA A 563 3.85 -25.46 -4.81
C ALA A 563 4.44 -26.79 -5.32
N SER A 564 5.55 -27.25 -4.74
CA SER A 564 6.16 -28.54 -5.08
C SER A 564 5.47 -29.73 -4.41
N PHE A 565 4.62 -29.50 -3.40
CA PHE A 565 3.92 -30.56 -2.67
C PHE A 565 2.85 -31.22 -3.54
N LYS A 566 3.05 -32.49 -3.90
CA LYS A 566 2.04 -33.31 -4.56
C LYS A 566 1.18 -34.04 -3.51
N ARG A 567 -0.14 -33.84 -3.57
CA ARG A 567 -1.08 -34.65 -2.77
C ARG A 567 -1.22 -36.03 -3.40
N LEU A 568 -1.01 -37.07 -2.60
CA LEU A 568 -1.32 -38.44 -2.98
C LEU A 568 -2.84 -38.63 -3.07
N SER A 569 -3.30 -39.32 -4.11
CA SER A 569 -4.69 -39.76 -4.23
C SER A 569 -4.98 -40.93 -3.28
N THR A 570 -6.25 -41.13 -2.93
CA THR A 570 -6.68 -42.26 -2.08
C THR A 570 -6.32 -43.63 -2.67
N LYS A 571 -6.31 -43.76 -4.00
CA LYS A 571 -5.88 -44.99 -4.70
C LYS A 571 -4.37 -45.22 -4.58
N GLU A 572 -3.58 -44.17 -4.64
CA GLU A 572 -2.13 -44.26 -4.47
C GLU A 572 -1.78 -44.64 -3.02
N ILE A 573 -2.48 -44.05 -2.05
CA ILE A 573 -2.33 -44.42 -0.62
C ILE A 573 -2.69 -45.90 -0.39
N ASP A 574 -3.79 -46.39 -0.96
CA ASP A 574 -4.24 -47.78 -0.82
C ASP A 574 -3.22 -48.78 -1.42
N ARG A 575 -2.65 -48.45 -2.58
CA ARG A 575 -1.60 -49.26 -3.23
C ARG A 575 -0.29 -49.28 -2.44
N THR A 576 0.12 -48.14 -1.87
CA THR A 576 1.29 -48.07 -0.99
C THR A 576 1.06 -48.90 0.27
N LEU A 577 -0.09 -48.77 0.94
CA LEU A 577 -0.41 -49.54 2.16
C LEU A 577 -0.51 -51.05 1.90
N ALA A 578 -0.88 -51.45 0.69
CA ALA A 578 -0.89 -52.84 0.26
C ALA A 578 0.48 -53.39 -0.20
N ASN A 579 1.57 -52.60 -0.09
CA ASN A 579 2.91 -52.94 -0.57
C ASN A 579 2.97 -53.30 -2.07
N LEU A 580 2.12 -52.68 -2.90
CA LEU A 580 2.03 -53.01 -4.34
C LEU A 580 2.84 -52.07 -5.22
N GLN A 581 2.58 -50.76 -5.16
CA GLN A 581 3.22 -49.76 -6.01
C GLN A 581 3.54 -48.52 -5.18
N PRO A 582 4.72 -47.90 -5.37
CA PRO A 582 5.07 -46.68 -4.66
C PRO A 582 4.21 -45.51 -5.16
N ALA A 583 3.85 -44.59 -4.27
CA ALA A 583 3.12 -43.37 -4.62
C ALA A 583 4.03 -42.14 -4.80
N GLY A 584 5.27 -42.22 -4.36
CA GLY A 584 6.29 -41.18 -4.52
C GLY A 584 7.70 -41.69 -4.26
N ALA A 585 8.69 -40.80 -4.37
CA ALA A 585 10.11 -41.15 -4.19
C ALA A 585 10.43 -41.70 -2.79
N ALA A 586 9.72 -41.22 -1.75
CA ALA A 586 9.83 -41.74 -0.38
C ALA A 586 9.44 -43.22 -0.29
N ASP A 587 8.29 -43.59 -0.87
CA ASP A 587 7.80 -44.97 -0.91
C ASP A 587 8.72 -45.84 -1.76
N LEU A 588 9.21 -45.31 -2.89
CA LEU A 588 10.17 -46.01 -3.75
C LEU A 588 11.46 -46.32 -3.01
N ALA A 589 11.97 -45.37 -2.23
CA ALA A 589 13.15 -45.55 -1.38
C ALA A 589 12.91 -46.62 -0.32
N ALA A 590 11.81 -46.53 0.42
CA ALA A 590 11.48 -47.50 1.46
C ALA A 590 11.33 -48.92 0.91
N LEU A 591 10.58 -49.08 -0.19
CA LEU A 591 10.34 -50.38 -0.83
C LEU A 591 11.63 -50.99 -1.41
N THR A 592 12.44 -50.15 -2.07
CA THR A 592 13.71 -50.60 -2.66
C THR A 592 14.70 -50.99 -1.56
N PHE A 593 14.76 -50.23 -0.47
CA PHE A 593 15.60 -50.54 0.68
C PHE A 593 15.17 -51.82 1.39
N ASP A 594 13.87 -52.07 1.54
CA ASP A 594 13.37 -53.33 2.11
C ASP A 594 13.83 -54.53 1.27
N HIS A 595 13.71 -54.45 -0.05
CA HIS A 595 14.24 -55.47 -0.96
C HIS A 595 15.78 -55.60 -0.90
N LEU A 596 16.51 -54.51 -0.73
CA LEU A 596 17.97 -54.56 -0.51
C LEU A 596 18.32 -55.26 0.81
N ARG A 597 17.58 -55.03 1.88
CA ARG A 597 17.77 -55.73 3.17
C ARG A 597 17.44 -57.21 3.06
N ASP A 598 16.42 -57.58 2.29
CA ASP A 598 16.11 -58.98 1.95
C ASP A 598 17.24 -59.65 1.19
N ILE A 599 17.75 -58.99 0.14
CA ILE A 599 18.90 -59.47 -0.63
C ILE A 599 20.12 -59.62 0.29
N ALA A 600 20.40 -58.62 1.13
CA ALA A 600 21.52 -58.65 2.06
C ALA A 600 21.45 -59.84 3.04
N ARG A 601 20.26 -60.10 3.60
CA ARG A 601 20.02 -61.28 4.46
C ARG A 601 20.22 -62.59 3.71
N LYS A 602 19.71 -62.69 2.47
CA LYS A 602 19.89 -63.90 1.64
C LYS A 602 21.36 -64.14 1.29
N ILE A 603 22.11 -63.07 0.98
CA ILE A 603 23.54 -63.15 0.68
C ILE A 603 24.32 -63.71 1.88
N ARG A 604 24.00 -63.23 3.09
CA ARG A 604 24.70 -63.59 4.31
C ARG A 604 24.28 -64.95 4.89
N ASP A 605 22.97 -65.17 5.02
CA ASP A 605 22.38 -66.28 5.78
C ASP A 605 21.67 -67.33 4.90
N GLY A 606 21.66 -67.14 3.58
CA GLY A 606 20.99 -68.05 2.65
C GLY A 606 21.70 -69.40 2.48
N SER A 607 20.91 -70.45 2.26
CA SER A 607 21.42 -71.82 2.06
C SER A 607 22.21 -72.02 0.76
N THR A 608 22.12 -71.07 -0.18
CA THR A 608 22.74 -71.13 -1.51
C THR A 608 24.16 -70.55 -1.57
N ASN A 609 24.69 -70.03 -0.46
CA ASN A 609 26.02 -69.39 -0.39
C ASN A 609 26.19 -68.25 -1.40
N ASP A 610 25.17 -67.39 -1.53
CA ASP A 610 25.13 -66.32 -2.53
C ASP A 610 26.30 -65.32 -2.38
N TYR A 611 26.87 -65.14 -1.19
CA TYR A 611 28.10 -64.34 -0.97
C TYR A 611 29.24 -64.68 -1.94
N ARG A 612 29.33 -65.93 -2.43
CA ARG A 612 30.37 -66.37 -3.38
C ARG A 612 30.37 -65.58 -4.68
N GLN A 613 29.22 -65.03 -5.10
CA GLN A 613 29.12 -64.24 -6.33
C GLN A 613 29.94 -62.94 -6.28
N TYR A 614 30.29 -62.46 -5.08
CA TYR A 614 31.08 -61.25 -4.84
C TYR A 614 32.59 -61.51 -4.68
N TRP A 615 33.04 -62.76 -4.83
CA TRP A 615 34.44 -63.15 -4.72
C TRP A 615 34.96 -63.75 -6.04
N SER A 616 36.24 -63.52 -6.35
CA SER A 616 36.91 -64.17 -7.48
C SER A 616 37.25 -65.62 -7.15
N TYR A 617 37.08 -66.51 -8.14
CA TYR A 617 37.42 -67.92 -8.02
C TYR A 617 38.79 -68.19 -8.66
N ASP A 618 39.78 -68.62 -7.86
CA ASP A 618 41.04 -69.12 -8.40
C ASP A 618 40.89 -70.60 -8.78
N ALA A 619 40.90 -70.88 -10.08
CA ALA A 619 40.79 -72.22 -10.64
C ALA A 619 41.97 -73.14 -10.24
N SER A 620 43.12 -72.56 -9.90
CA SER A 620 44.37 -73.26 -9.58
C SER A 620 44.32 -73.83 -8.16
N ASN A 621 43.77 -73.07 -7.20
CA ASN A 621 43.72 -73.44 -5.77
C ASN A 621 42.34 -73.84 -5.26
N LYS A 622 41.30 -73.82 -6.12
CA LYS A 622 39.89 -74.09 -5.77
C LYS A 622 39.40 -73.30 -4.55
N LYS A 623 39.87 -72.06 -4.38
CA LYS A 623 39.54 -71.17 -3.26
C LYS A 623 39.12 -69.80 -3.76
N LEU A 624 38.25 -69.16 -2.98
CA LEU A 624 37.91 -67.75 -3.16
C LEU A 624 39.08 -66.92 -2.61
N GLU A 625 39.62 -66.02 -3.41
CA GLU A 625 40.88 -65.33 -3.08
C GLU A 625 40.69 -63.84 -2.85
N LYS A 626 40.02 -63.12 -3.76
CA LYS A 626 39.88 -61.65 -3.70
C LYS A 626 38.43 -61.24 -3.88
N SER A 627 38.02 -60.17 -3.19
CA SER A 627 36.73 -59.52 -3.43
C SER A 627 36.70 -58.96 -4.86
N LYS A 628 35.57 -59.11 -5.55
CA LYS A 628 35.45 -58.60 -6.92
C LYS A 628 35.53 -57.05 -6.96
N PRO A 629 35.86 -56.46 -8.12
CA PRO A 629 35.74 -55.02 -8.34
C PRO A 629 34.34 -54.48 -8.03
N GLU A 630 34.25 -53.22 -7.62
CA GLU A 630 32.99 -52.56 -7.25
C GLU A 630 31.91 -52.65 -8.34
N ASN A 631 32.29 -52.45 -9.61
CA ASN A 631 31.39 -52.57 -10.75
C ASN A 631 30.80 -53.99 -10.90
N ASP A 632 31.59 -55.03 -10.68
CA ASP A 632 31.12 -56.43 -10.79
C ASP A 632 30.16 -56.76 -9.63
N CYS A 633 30.42 -56.22 -8.44
CA CYS A 633 29.53 -56.36 -7.29
C CYS A 633 28.20 -55.62 -7.51
N ARG A 634 28.25 -54.39 -8.04
CA ARG A 634 27.05 -53.64 -8.46
C ARG A 634 26.24 -54.45 -9.47
N ASP A 635 26.89 -55.01 -10.47
CA ASP A 635 26.24 -55.75 -11.55
C ASP A 635 25.49 -56.99 -11.03
N ALA A 636 26.09 -57.72 -10.09
CA ALA A 636 25.46 -58.85 -9.42
C ALA A 636 24.24 -58.40 -8.59
N LEU A 637 24.40 -57.35 -7.76
CA LEU A 637 23.30 -56.80 -6.97
C LEU A 637 22.15 -56.27 -7.84
N LEU A 638 22.48 -55.61 -8.95
CA LEU A 638 21.48 -55.08 -9.88
C LEU A 638 20.64 -56.19 -10.49
N SER A 639 21.25 -57.32 -10.87
CA SER A 639 20.52 -58.47 -11.40
C SER A 639 19.49 -59.00 -10.39
N ASP A 640 19.89 -59.16 -9.13
CA ASP A 640 19.00 -59.61 -8.05
C ASP A 640 17.89 -58.58 -7.76
N LEU A 641 18.24 -57.29 -7.81
CA LEU A 641 17.31 -56.20 -7.57
C LEU A 641 16.28 -56.06 -8.70
N GLN A 642 16.70 -56.22 -9.96
CA GLN A 642 15.83 -56.24 -11.14
C GLN A 642 14.78 -57.35 -11.05
N GLU A 643 15.18 -58.57 -10.66
CA GLU A 643 14.25 -59.71 -10.54
C GLU A 643 13.13 -59.43 -9.53
N ARG A 644 13.45 -58.73 -8.44
CA ARG A 644 12.47 -58.38 -7.39
C ARG A 644 11.58 -57.21 -7.82
N LEU A 645 12.18 -56.12 -8.29
CA LEU A 645 11.49 -54.87 -8.58
C LEU A 645 10.62 -54.93 -9.85
N ALA A 646 11.02 -55.72 -10.85
CA ALA A 646 10.25 -55.87 -12.09
C ALA A 646 8.83 -56.39 -11.85
N LYS A 647 8.61 -57.22 -10.81
CA LYS A 647 7.29 -57.75 -10.44
C LYS A 647 6.32 -56.65 -9.98
N LEU A 648 6.85 -55.50 -9.58
CA LEU A 648 6.09 -54.33 -9.13
C LEU A 648 6.03 -53.23 -10.21
N ASN A 649 6.49 -53.52 -11.43
CA ASN A 649 6.70 -52.56 -12.52
C ASN A 649 7.67 -51.42 -12.14
N ILE A 650 8.62 -51.71 -11.25
CA ILE A 650 9.70 -50.80 -10.90
C ILE A 650 10.91 -51.19 -11.73
N ASP A 651 11.50 -50.21 -12.39
CA ASP A 651 12.64 -50.38 -13.27
C ASP A 651 13.93 -50.02 -12.53
N ALA A 652 14.91 -50.92 -12.56
CA ALA A 652 16.24 -50.68 -12.00
C ALA A 652 17.27 -50.87 -13.10
N GLN A 653 18.07 -49.84 -13.37
CA GLN A 653 19.02 -49.85 -14.48
C GLN A 653 20.39 -49.32 -14.07
N ARG A 654 21.42 -49.77 -14.79
CA ARG A 654 22.71 -49.07 -14.81
C ARG A 654 22.51 -47.78 -15.56
N GLU A 655 23.00 -46.66 -15.05
CA GLU A 655 23.02 -45.46 -15.87
C GLU A 655 24.11 -45.58 -16.95
N GLY A 656 23.66 -45.73 -18.20
CA GLY A 656 24.51 -45.82 -19.39
C GLY A 656 24.89 -44.46 -19.97
N SER A 657 26.12 -44.40 -20.46
CA SER A 657 26.86 -43.24 -20.95
C SER A 657 26.13 -42.41 -22.02
N TYR A 658 25.77 -41.16 -21.69
CA TYR A 658 25.61 -40.08 -22.66
C TYR A 658 26.38 -38.84 -22.21
N ALA A 659 27.43 -38.58 -22.99
CA ALA A 659 28.18 -37.36 -23.26
C ALA A 659 28.61 -36.38 -22.16
N ASP A 660 27.99 -36.25 -20.97
CA ASP A 660 28.44 -35.19 -20.03
C ASP A 660 28.09 -35.30 -18.53
N ASP A 661 27.60 -36.43 -17.98
CA ASP A 661 27.26 -36.47 -16.55
C ASP A 661 27.73 -37.74 -15.82
N LYS A 662 28.53 -37.55 -14.75
CA LYS A 662 28.88 -38.59 -13.77
C LYS A 662 27.65 -38.84 -12.91
N ARG A 663 26.98 -39.99 -13.06
CA ARG A 663 25.75 -40.32 -12.32
C ARG A 663 25.94 -41.48 -11.33
N ALA A 664 24.88 -41.79 -10.58
CA ALA A 664 24.87 -42.82 -9.53
C ALA A 664 25.04 -44.23 -10.11
N ASP A 665 25.48 -45.18 -9.27
CA ASP A 665 25.74 -46.56 -9.70
C ASP A 665 24.48 -47.29 -10.24
N ILE A 666 23.34 -47.13 -9.57
CA ILE A 666 22.05 -47.70 -10.01
C ILE A 666 20.98 -46.62 -9.90
N ARG A 667 20.14 -46.51 -10.93
CA ARG A 667 18.91 -45.72 -10.89
C ARG A 667 17.71 -46.65 -10.80
N VAL A 668 16.86 -46.40 -9.80
CA VAL A 668 15.57 -47.09 -9.66
C VAL A 668 14.46 -46.11 -9.98
N SER A 669 13.53 -46.46 -10.85
CA SER A 669 12.49 -45.55 -11.35
C SER A 669 11.13 -46.22 -11.48
N PHE A 670 10.08 -45.41 -11.35
CA PHE A 670 8.68 -45.84 -11.50
C PHE A 670 7.87 -44.74 -12.18
N GLY A 671 7.00 -45.11 -13.13
CA GLY A 671 6.09 -44.18 -13.81
C GLY A 671 6.62 -43.50 -15.09
N GLY A 672 7.79 -43.90 -15.60
CA GLY A 672 8.33 -43.42 -16.88
C GLY A 672 8.69 -41.93 -16.88
N ALA A 673 8.45 -41.23 -18.00
CA ALA A 673 8.86 -39.83 -18.20
C ALA A 673 8.24 -38.82 -17.21
N ASN A 674 7.05 -39.13 -16.66
CA ASN A 674 6.36 -38.33 -15.65
C ASN A 674 6.44 -38.95 -14.25
N GLY A 675 7.31 -39.95 -14.10
CA GLY A 675 7.50 -40.72 -12.88
C GLY A 675 8.44 -40.08 -11.87
N PHE A 676 8.85 -40.88 -10.89
CA PHE A 676 9.86 -40.52 -9.90
C PHE A 676 10.95 -41.59 -9.88
N ASN A 677 12.11 -41.24 -9.34
CA ASN A 677 13.28 -42.11 -9.33
C ASN A 677 14.09 -41.92 -8.04
N ILE A 678 14.94 -42.87 -7.70
CA ILE A 678 15.92 -42.72 -6.63
C ILE A 678 17.29 -43.23 -7.11
N PRO A 679 18.39 -42.53 -6.76
CA PRO A 679 19.73 -43.02 -6.98
C PRO A 679 20.15 -43.98 -5.86
N ILE A 680 20.88 -45.03 -6.25
CA ILE A 680 21.64 -45.87 -5.34
C ILE A 680 23.12 -45.66 -5.66
N GLU A 681 23.87 -45.20 -4.67
CA GLU A 681 25.32 -45.06 -4.75
C GLU A 681 25.98 -46.23 -4.00
N ILE A 682 26.92 -46.91 -4.63
CA ILE A 682 27.54 -48.14 -4.12
C ILE A 682 29.02 -47.91 -3.85
N LYS A 683 29.50 -48.42 -2.71
CA LYS A 683 30.94 -48.47 -2.41
C LYS A 683 31.36 -49.82 -1.85
N LYS A 684 32.63 -50.17 -2.01
CA LYS A 684 33.27 -51.24 -1.20
C LYS A 684 33.75 -50.71 0.15
N ASP A 685 33.85 -51.60 1.13
CA ASP A 685 34.43 -51.28 2.44
C ASP A 685 35.90 -50.84 2.39
N SER A 686 36.65 -51.22 1.35
CA SER A 686 38.02 -50.73 1.08
C SER A 686 38.09 -49.48 0.20
N HIS A 687 36.97 -48.88 -0.19
CA HIS A 687 36.98 -47.69 -1.05
C HIS A 687 37.48 -46.43 -0.31
N HIS A 688 38.35 -45.64 -0.95
CA HIS A 688 38.97 -44.45 -0.33
C HIS A 688 37.97 -43.37 0.08
N ASP A 689 36.92 -43.16 -0.72
CA ASP A 689 35.84 -42.18 -0.45
C ASP A 689 34.68 -42.72 0.41
N LEU A 690 34.79 -43.90 1.02
CA LEU A 690 33.69 -44.58 1.74
C LEU A 690 32.88 -43.66 2.67
N TRP A 691 33.55 -42.80 3.44
CA TRP A 691 32.92 -41.91 4.41
C TRP A 691 32.45 -40.57 3.82
N ARG A 692 32.95 -40.18 2.65
CA ARG A 692 32.67 -38.89 2.01
C ARG A 692 31.62 -38.98 0.92
N ALA A 693 31.51 -40.14 0.25
CA ALA A 693 30.67 -40.31 -0.93
C ALA A 693 29.18 -40.07 -0.66
N ILE A 694 28.68 -40.34 0.55
CA ILE A 694 27.28 -40.05 0.91
C ILE A 694 26.96 -38.54 0.77
N HIS A 695 27.89 -37.68 1.19
CA HIS A 695 27.74 -36.23 1.17
C HIS A 695 28.16 -35.63 -0.18
N GLU A 696 29.31 -36.05 -0.69
CA GLU A 696 29.95 -35.43 -1.87
C GLU A 696 29.45 -35.98 -3.22
N GLN A 697 28.81 -37.16 -3.21
CA GLN A 697 28.31 -37.81 -4.41
C GLN A 697 26.79 -37.95 -4.32
N LEU A 698 26.27 -38.78 -3.40
CA LEU A 698 24.83 -39.05 -3.32
C LEU A 698 24.01 -37.77 -3.05
N ILE A 699 24.30 -37.06 -1.95
CA ILE A 699 23.54 -35.86 -1.55
C ILE A 699 23.84 -34.67 -2.47
N ALA A 700 25.13 -34.37 -2.69
CA ALA A 700 25.52 -33.17 -3.43
C ALA A 700 25.22 -33.23 -4.94
N LYS A 701 25.13 -34.42 -5.55
CA LYS A 701 25.01 -34.55 -7.01
C LYS A 701 23.73 -35.23 -7.45
N TYR A 702 23.30 -36.31 -6.79
CA TYR A 702 22.28 -37.19 -7.37
C TYR A 702 20.86 -36.91 -6.86
N VAL A 703 20.68 -36.70 -5.55
CA VAL A 703 19.35 -36.40 -4.98
C VAL A 703 18.86 -34.97 -5.24
N ARG A 704 19.58 -34.21 -6.07
CA ARG A 704 19.15 -32.89 -6.59
C ARG A 704 18.21 -33.01 -7.79
N ASP A 705 18.17 -34.17 -8.44
CA ASP A 705 17.20 -34.44 -9.50
C ASP A 705 15.77 -34.29 -8.95
N PRO A 706 14.90 -33.47 -9.59
CA PRO A 706 13.54 -33.22 -9.09
C PRO A 706 12.69 -34.47 -8.93
N GLY A 707 12.96 -35.53 -9.68
CA GLY A 707 12.28 -36.81 -9.60
C GLY A 707 12.65 -37.64 -8.37
N THR A 708 13.70 -37.25 -7.63
CA THR A 708 14.15 -37.94 -6.41
C THR A 708 13.52 -37.40 -5.14
N ASP A 709 13.01 -36.17 -5.16
CA ASP A 709 12.49 -35.46 -3.98
C ASP A 709 13.48 -35.48 -2.78
N GLY A 710 14.78 -35.57 -3.08
CA GLY A 710 15.86 -35.66 -2.10
C GLY A 710 16.11 -37.06 -1.51
N TYR A 711 15.40 -38.10 -1.98
CA TYR A 711 15.57 -39.47 -1.50
C TYR A 711 16.65 -40.23 -2.26
N GLY A 712 17.41 -41.06 -1.54
CA GLY A 712 18.47 -41.89 -2.11
C GLY A 712 18.93 -42.99 -1.17
N ILE A 713 19.66 -43.97 -1.71
CA ILE A 713 20.18 -45.10 -0.93
C ILE A 713 21.69 -45.21 -1.09
N TYR A 714 22.41 -45.34 0.02
CA TYR A 714 23.84 -45.61 0.04
C TYR A 714 24.08 -47.08 0.41
N VAL A 715 24.70 -47.83 -0.50
CA VAL A 715 24.98 -49.26 -0.32
C VAL A 715 26.48 -49.48 -0.15
N VAL A 716 26.86 -50.29 0.83
CA VAL A 716 28.26 -50.69 1.00
C VAL A 716 28.40 -52.20 1.04
N PHE A 717 29.28 -52.76 0.21
CA PHE A 717 29.67 -54.17 0.30
C PHE A 717 30.77 -54.35 1.35
N TRP A 718 30.47 -55.12 2.40
CA TRP A 718 31.39 -55.44 3.48
C TRP A 718 32.07 -56.78 3.22
N PHE A 719 33.40 -56.78 3.16
CA PHE A 719 34.24 -57.98 2.99
C PHE A 719 35.08 -58.29 4.24
N GLY A 720 35.17 -57.34 5.18
CA GLY A 720 35.96 -57.49 6.40
C GLY A 720 37.46 -57.37 6.15
N GLU A 721 37.86 -56.61 5.13
CA GLU A 721 39.25 -56.40 4.76
C GLU A 721 40.02 -55.59 5.83
N LYS A 722 41.30 -55.94 6.07
CA LYS A 722 42.13 -55.29 7.11
C LYS A 722 42.49 -53.83 6.78
N GLU A 723 42.40 -53.45 5.50
CA GLU A 723 42.78 -52.13 4.97
C GLU A 723 41.60 -51.17 4.82
N MET A 724 40.71 -51.13 5.82
CA MET A 724 39.58 -50.19 5.82
C MET A 724 40.04 -48.75 6.16
N VAL A 725 39.45 -47.77 5.49
CA VAL A 725 39.67 -46.34 5.78
C VAL A 725 38.94 -45.95 7.07
N SER A 726 39.65 -45.35 8.01
CA SER A 726 39.04 -44.82 9.26
C SER A 726 38.14 -43.63 8.95
N SER A 727 37.10 -43.43 9.75
CA SER A 727 36.25 -42.24 9.64
C SER A 727 37.08 -40.96 9.84
N SER A 728 36.66 -39.87 9.20
CA SER A 728 37.36 -38.57 9.10
C SER A 728 37.70 -37.87 10.43
N GLY A 729 37.39 -38.50 11.58
CA GLY A 729 37.69 -38.01 12.93
C GLY A 729 38.59 -38.93 13.77
N GLY A 730 39.30 -39.90 13.16
CA GLY A 730 40.19 -40.81 13.90
C GLY A 730 39.45 -41.88 14.73
N GLY A 731 38.19 -42.15 14.38
CA GLY A 731 37.36 -43.16 15.05
C GLY A 731 37.89 -44.58 14.89
N ARG A 732 37.49 -45.47 15.80
CA ARG A 732 37.79 -46.90 15.73
C ARG A 732 37.24 -47.47 14.42
N LYS A 733 38.06 -48.22 13.68
CA LYS A 733 37.60 -48.93 12.47
C LYS A 733 36.43 -49.86 12.82
N PRO A 734 35.33 -49.86 12.05
CA PRO A 734 34.24 -50.80 12.24
C PRO A 734 34.75 -52.24 12.22
N ARG A 735 34.17 -53.10 13.04
CA ARG A 735 34.53 -54.53 13.15
C ARG A 735 33.49 -55.46 12.55
N SER A 736 32.34 -54.92 12.18
CA SER A 736 31.23 -55.66 11.56
C SER A 736 30.50 -54.76 10.56
N ALA A 737 29.74 -55.38 9.66
CA ALA A 737 28.85 -54.68 8.74
C ALA A 737 27.87 -53.76 9.48
N GLN A 738 27.35 -54.20 10.63
CA GLN A 738 26.43 -53.42 11.46
C GLN A 738 27.10 -52.17 12.04
N GLU A 739 28.32 -52.28 12.59
CA GLU A 739 29.06 -51.13 13.10
C GLU A 739 29.37 -50.11 11.99
N LEU A 740 29.62 -50.56 10.75
CA LEU A 740 29.83 -49.66 9.62
C LEU A 740 28.53 -48.95 9.23
N GLU A 741 27.40 -49.66 9.19
CA GLU A 741 26.09 -49.07 8.89
C GLU A 741 25.73 -47.98 9.90
N ASP A 742 25.90 -48.27 11.19
CA ASP A 742 25.61 -47.33 12.28
C ASP A 742 26.54 -46.11 12.20
N GLY A 743 27.83 -46.33 11.93
CA GLY A 743 28.81 -45.26 11.75
C GLY A 743 28.45 -44.33 10.58
N LEU A 744 28.10 -44.89 9.42
CA LEU A 744 27.69 -44.11 8.24
C LEU A 744 26.40 -43.33 8.51
N ARG A 745 25.40 -43.94 9.15
CA ARG A 745 24.16 -43.24 9.56
C ARG A 745 24.43 -42.09 10.52
N GLN A 746 25.43 -42.18 11.40
CA GLN A 746 25.80 -41.10 12.31
C GLN A 746 26.41 -39.87 11.61
N THR A 747 26.91 -40.03 10.37
CA THR A 747 27.42 -38.91 9.57
C THR A 747 26.31 -38.01 9.00
N LEU A 748 25.06 -38.46 9.05
CA LEU A 748 23.90 -37.75 8.51
C LEU A 748 23.23 -36.88 9.58
N SER A 749 22.83 -35.67 9.19
CA SER A 749 21.96 -34.78 9.96
C SER A 749 20.56 -35.40 10.15
N PRO A 750 19.73 -34.89 11.10
CA PRO A 750 18.38 -35.41 11.29
C PRO A 750 17.49 -35.38 10.04
N GLU A 751 17.62 -34.36 9.20
CA GLU A 751 16.86 -34.24 7.94
C GLU A 751 17.38 -35.22 6.88
N GLU A 752 18.70 -35.37 6.76
CA GLU A 752 19.29 -36.33 5.82
C GLU A 752 18.96 -37.78 6.21
N LYS A 753 18.92 -38.10 7.51
CA LYS A 753 18.50 -39.43 8.00
C LYS A 753 17.08 -39.82 7.58
N TYR A 754 16.22 -38.83 7.36
CA TYR A 754 14.86 -39.07 6.90
C TYR A 754 14.79 -39.41 5.41
N ARG A 755 15.72 -38.90 4.60
CA ARG A 755 15.70 -39.05 3.14
C ARG A 755 16.72 -40.04 2.57
N ILE A 756 17.83 -40.23 3.28
CA ILE A 756 18.94 -41.08 2.86
C ILE A 756 18.98 -42.33 3.71
N GLN A 757 18.86 -43.49 3.05
CA GLN A 757 18.93 -44.78 3.70
C GLN A 757 20.29 -45.43 3.46
N VAL A 758 20.85 -46.09 4.48
CA VAL A 758 22.17 -46.73 4.41
C VAL A 758 22.00 -48.23 4.57
N CYS A 759 22.50 -49.02 3.63
CA CYS A 759 22.45 -50.48 3.64
C CYS A 759 23.86 -51.06 3.52
N VAL A 760 24.35 -51.75 4.54
CA VAL A 760 25.61 -52.49 4.44
C VAL A 760 25.32 -53.98 4.19
N ILE A 761 25.86 -54.52 3.10
CA ILE A 761 25.68 -55.91 2.67
C ILE A 761 26.91 -56.72 3.08
N ASP A 762 26.75 -57.63 4.05
CA ASP A 762 27.83 -58.50 4.52
C ASP A 762 28.13 -59.63 3.52
N CYS A 763 29.18 -59.44 2.74
CA CYS A 763 29.72 -60.39 1.77
C CYS A 763 30.97 -61.12 2.30
N ALA A 764 31.33 -60.94 3.58
CA ALA A 764 32.53 -61.53 4.14
C ALA A 764 32.43 -63.07 4.16
N LEU A 765 33.57 -63.75 3.96
CA LEU A 765 33.59 -65.21 4.05
C LEU A 765 33.14 -65.66 5.45
N PRO A 766 32.26 -66.67 5.55
CA PRO A 766 31.88 -67.24 6.84
C PRO A 766 33.13 -67.70 7.61
N GLN A 767 33.21 -67.34 8.90
CA GLN A 767 34.25 -67.87 9.76
C GLN A 767 33.99 -69.37 9.96
N ARG A 768 35.03 -70.20 9.76
CA ARG A 768 34.95 -71.65 9.94
C ARG A 768 34.82 -72.04 11.40
#